data_AF-A0AAN7UZZ8-F1
#
_entry.id   AF-A0AAN7UZZ8-F1
#
_cell.length_a   1.000
_cell.length_b   1.000
_cell.length_c   1.000
_cell.angle_alpha   90.00
_cell.angle_beta   90.00
_cell.angle_gamma   90.00
#
_symmetry.space_group_name_H-M   'P 1'
#
loop_
_entity.id
_entity.type
_entity.pdbx_description
1 polymer ?
#
loop_
_entity_poly.entity_id
_entity_poly.type
_entity_poly.pdbx_seq_one_letter_code
_entity_poly.pdbx_strand_id
1 'polypeptide(L)'
;MTMEHIINFNCELINLLDNDGEPLPKRLKIADNAFTSCSLPIQHREAVLLEWLTKLTKSNEKEVWNLLLKWLQSAQVHNLSRSDVNDTDLRNLNTMLCKRLKYAESNSIATDCILEIIKNRNFQLYFKHNLEEHCKFIGKFLLKIKSTDQLHKVLTNEQLLNRNITYGEDFYRNFISHTLTPLCVSVGRFSNDHQLFIDASKLLEKCLFMRNFNAFSTFLAKGETDFPKLLFDHMQDVYHTDDAVHVYNLTFYSFCKSYNNVNTIYSCFTLLVEMLGVNGDCTEKSVEVLTQLCAVLSECGVRINTKVDHTKFTDSFEKILNSVINNLKPCKVTYIFLNKIIALDPVLMQKNLMDILKYILLSTNDGVEEEYATFLLSLFEVFAKLHRISNLLTAMMSVLKSSIENPVVIPDVVLKFFSQIVVTLPSWQSLDLLKMLLANLDAATSNLDEGNFCNNNNYLQLIDIFLCLFLSSVRIAEHVVPVNIVENFEKLMLELKDILKRFGTTLLAIEHKPILMRVYLNICFMWGELYMVLAYYSSEVNLKKHIDNDPSACNVTYIHSYLNRAQWRLISQRITNFGEQPCKKIMQRLCVQKLRAMNLFEADVSREATLAVAVNLISSSDELSQDLFFDNFILHNVVIPSSGMEIADVLVKTIIKTGDFQKLQMFNNNVPLIREIIYVCLVKLSKSFASKVRADSVTSRMLNSFDKSTFHATNMVKELKQKSQTMDVNEIKVSQYLEMIKSIPIPQFDDKNIQEVVLIYLIGLALDMQCCKLQDKAITRQLEKIVIGIVQSSVLLNVFFESNVILTIVNNFESYSEVFTIIMQGILKNKSRLDSFKSIIGDFTQNFDNIRYRDCAVIFLNYVDKVKTKVAVAEKHLHNVYREQICRCLLPFLLNDSSCAEDSLEAYALTLKFYLNNDSKEVLEELVPLVEKYLDVLQKAIIEEQTIRNEVKMWNAISSCDLNSAQTKIWQASLESLLYQIILTNANYCDKMFEHIVTLQISFIQNSHFILSPSLIEVVLITISKINAHGTNSIEALNLSISLLEALIKHRKTVITDYLPPYLQRYRTVLIQLCSKSNTNLKLNQESIQELANCAHKFERLTKTLRICDKSMMRISPYVIADVLNQFEKVTLYPNIKIHLSNSIYQLLSMCDEHGIAFLKRVLSTASTEMFKIISDNYNKYYKFTGKV
;
A
#
# COMPACT_ATOMS: atom_id res chain seq x y z
N MET A 1 33.37 -58.29 -41.97
CA MET A 1 32.17 -58.73 -41.24
C MET A 1 30.99 -58.65 -42.19
N THR A 2 30.24 -59.73 -42.35
CA THR A 2 29.02 -59.80 -43.16
C THR A 2 27.93 -58.88 -42.58
N MET A 3 27.04 -58.33 -43.41
CA MET A 3 25.91 -57.46 -42.98
C MET A 3 25.08 -58.08 -41.85
N GLU A 4 24.93 -59.42 -41.84
CA GLU A 4 24.22 -60.16 -40.78
C GLU A 4 24.88 -60.04 -39.40
N HIS A 5 26.22 -59.97 -39.32
CA HIS A 5 26.89 -59.78 -38.03
C HIS A 5 26.74 -58.36 -37.48
N ILE A 6 26.64 -57.34 -38.34
CA ILE A 6 26.49 -55.94 -37.93
C ILE A 6 25.07 -55.66 -37.41
N ILE A 7 24.05 -56.26 -38.03
CA ILE A 7 22.65 -56.17 -37.57
C ILE A 7 22.48 -56.84 -36.20
N ASN A 8 23.16 -57.97 -35.96
CA ASN A 8 23.06 -58.69 -34.70
C ASN A 8 23.61 -57.89 -33.50
N PHE A 9 24.68 -57.12 -33.68
CA PHE A 9 25.24 -56.25 -32.63
C PHE A 9 24.31 -55.06 -32.28
N ASN A 10 23.59 -54.49 -33.24
CA ASN A 10 22.60 -53.44 -32.98
C ASN A 10 21.43 -53.97 -32.14
N CYS A 11 20.91 -55.15 -32.49
CA CYS A 11 19.83 -55.80 -31.75
C CYS A 11 20.28 -56.21 -30.33
N GLU A 12 21.48 -56.77 -30.18
CA GLU A 12 22.03 -57.12 -28.86
C GLU A 12 22.23 -55.89 -27.97
N LEU A 13 22.77 -54.80 -28.50
CA LEU A 13 22.97 -53.55 -27.76
C LEU A 13 21.62 -52.95 -27.31
N ILE A 14 20.63 -52.87 -28.20
CA ILE A 14 19.29 -52.37 -27.85
C ILE A 14 18.60 -53.29 -26.84
N ASN A 15 18.67 -54.61 -27.00
CA ASN A 15 18.09 -55.56 -26.03
C ASN A 15 18.71 -55.43 -24.63
N LEU A 16 20.01 -55.11 -24.55
CA LEU A 16 20.72 -54.89 -23.29
C LEU A 16 20.35 -53.53 -22.67
N LEU A 17 20.12 -52.52 -23.50
CA LEU A 17 19.67 -51.19 -23.09
C LEU A 17 18.17 -51.12 -22.73
N ASP A 18 17.33 -51.97 -23.31
CA ASP A 18 15.88 -52.09 -23.03
C ASP A 18 15.56 -53.11 -21.93
N ASN A 19 16.57 -53.71 -21.29
CA ASN A 19 16.38 -54.61 -20.16
C ASN A 19 15.91 -53.85 -18.91
N ASP A 20 14.62 -53.94 -18.59
CA ASP A 20 14.00 -53.30 -17.41
C ASP A 20 14.43 -53.90 -16.07
N GLY A 21 15.14 -55.03 -16.07
CA GLY A 21 15.75 -55.62 -14.86
C GLY A 21 17.00 -54.87 -14.37
N GLU A 22 17.62 -54.03 -15.21
CA GLU A 22 18.78 -53.22 -14.83
C GLU A 22 18.37 -51.77 -14.49
N PRO A 23 18.94 -51.17 -13.42
CA PRO A 23 18.60 -49.79 -13.02
C PRO A 23 19.03 -48.79 -14.09
N LEU A 24 18.16 -47.81 -14.39
CA LEU A 24 18.36 -46.81 -15.45
C LEU A 24 19.76 -46.14 -15.46
N PRO A 25 20.36 -45.74 -14.31
CA PRO A 25 21.72 -45.16 -14.31
C PRO A 25 22.79 -46.09 -14.89
N LYS A 26 22.66 -47.42 -14.74
CA LYS A 26 23.57 -48.38 -15.36
C LYS A 26 23.38 -48.44 -16.87
N ARG A 27 22.13 -48.48 -17.34
CA ARG A 27 21.80 -48.47 -18.78
C ARG A 27 22.29 -47.20 -19.46
N LEU A 28 22.10 -46.04 -18.82
CA LEU A 28 22.61 -44.74 -19.31
C LEU A 28 24.15 -44.72 -19.38
N LYS A 29 24.85 -45.31 -18.40
CA LYS A 29 26.32 -45.41 -18.40
C LYS A 29 26.85 -46.36 -19.47
N ILE A 30 26.17 -47.48 -19.70
CA ILE A 30 26.48 -48.41 -20.80
C ILE A 30 26.31 -47.70 -22.14
N ALA A 31 25.21 -46.96 -22.31
CA ALA A 31 24.96 -46.17 -23.51
C ALA A 31 26.01 -45.07 -23.72
N ASP A 32 26.41 -44.33 -22.67
CA ASP A 32 27.44 -43.28 -22.74
C ASP A 32 28.83 -43.85 -23.10
N ASN A 33 29.18 -45.01 -22.55
CA ASN A 33 30.41 -45.72 -22.91
C ASN A 33 30.38 -46.23 -24.36
N ALA A 34 29.24 -46.77 -24.80
CA ALA A 34 29.05 -47.23 -26.17
C ALA A 34 29.15 -46.07 -27.17
N PHE A 35 28.55 -44.93 -26.84
CA PHE A 35 28.57 -43.69 -27.61
C PHE A 35 29.99 -43.10 -27.73
N THR A 36 30.76 -43.12 -26.63
CA THR A 36 32.10 -42.51 -26.59
C THR A 36 33.22 -43.39 -27.16
N SER A 37 33.01 -44.70 -27.26
CA SER A 37 34.02 -45.64 -27.78
C SER A 37 34.29 -45.45 -29.29
N CYS A 38 35.53 -45.61 -29.74
CA CYS A 38 35.89 -45.52 -31.17
C CYS A 38 36.02 -46.89 -31.86
N SER A 39 35.82 -47.99 -31.12
CA SER A 39 36.23 -49.36 -31.51
C SER A 39 35.08 -50.35 -31.71
N LEU A 40 33.82 -49.90 -31.67
CA LEU A 40 32.65 -50.77 -31.88
C LEU A 40 32.27 -50.82 -33.37
N PRO A 41 32.19 -52.00 -34.01
CA PRO A 41 31.90 -52.13 -35.44
C PRO A 41 30.38 -52.07 -35.71
N ILE A 42 29.74 -50.95 -35.38
CA ILE A 42 28.30 -50.74 -35.50
C ILE A 42 28.02 -49.63 -36.52
N GLN A 43 27.23 -49.92 -37.56
CA GLN A 43 26.75 -48.90 -38.51
C GLN A 43 25.59 -48.10 -37.90
N HIS A 44 25.55 -46.78 -38.16
CA HIS A 44 24.54 -45.83 -37.64
C HIS A 44 24.42 -45.80 -36.10
N ARG A 45 25.49 -46.19 -35.40
CA ARG A 45 25.51 -46.32 -33.94
C ARG A 45 25.01 -45.08 -33.21
N GLU A 46 25.47 -43.92 -33.63
CA GLU A 46 25.13 -42.63 -33.03
C GLU A 46 23.65 -42.30 -33.27
N ALA A 47 23.09 -42.60 -34.46
CA ALA A 47 21.68 -42.41 -34.76
C ALA A 47 20.77 -43.35 -33.94
N VAL A 48 21.15 -44.63 -33.84
CA VAL A 48 20.42 -45.65 -33.06
C VAL A 48 20.41 -45.32 -31.57
N LEU A 49 21.56 -44.93 -31.01
CA LEU A 49 21.67 -44.52 -29.61
C LEU A 49 20.91 -43.21 -29.32
N LEU A 50 20.95 -42.23 -30.24
CA LEU A 50 20.15 -41.01 -30.12
C LEU A 50 18.64 -41.31 -30.21
N GLU A 51 18.22 -42.21 -31.09
CA GLU A 51 16.82 -42.63 -31.19
C GLU A 51 16.35 -43.34 -29.91
N TRP A 52 17.18 -44.22 -29.34
CA TRP A 52 16.90 -44.88 -28.08
C TRP A 52 16.81 -43.88 -26.91
N LEU A 53 17.80 -42.99 -26.77
CA LEU A 53 17.82 -42.02 -25.69
C LEU A 53 16.66 -41.02 -25.80
N THR A 54 16.31 -40.59 -27.02
CA THR A 54 15.13 -39.74 -27.27
C THR A 54 13.81 -40.48 -26.98
N LYS A 55 13.73 -41.81 -27.16
CA LYS A 55 12.56 -42.61 -26.73
C LYS A 55 12.44 -42.68 -25.20
N LEU A 56 13.55 -42.72 -24.47
CA LEU A 56 13.58 -42.72 -23.00
C LEU A 56 13.23 -41.38 -22.36
N THR A 57 13.32 -40.26 -23.10
CA THR A 57 12.86 -38.94 -22.61
C THR A 57 11.36 -38.87 -22.26
N LYS A 58 10.61 -39.98 -22.38
CA LYS A 58 9.22 -40.15 -21.91
C LYS A 58 9.06 -40.02 -20.38
N SER A 59 10.05 -40.40 -19.57
CA SER A 59 9.90 -40.48 -18.10
C SER A 59 10.16 -39.16 -17.34
N ASN A 60 10.37 -38.04 -18.05
CA ASN A 60 10.66 -36.71 -17.46
C ASN A 60 11.88 -36.65 -16.52
N GLU A 61 12.74 -37.66 -16.57
CA GLU A 61 13.93 -37.75 -15.72
C GLU A 61 15.04 -36.81 -16.23
N LYS A 62 15.53 -35.94 -15.34
CA LYS A 62 16.55 -34.93 -15.66
C LYS A 62 17.87 -35.55 -16.17
N GLU A 63 18.21 -36.73 -15.69
CA GLU A 63 19.45 -37.43 -16.06
C GLU A 63 19.49 -37.81 -17.55
N VAL A 64 18.35 -38.22 -18.10
CA VAL A 64 18.22 -38.58 -19.53
C VAL A 64 18.38 -37.34 -20.42
N TRP A 65 17.76 -36.22 -20.04
CA TRP A 65 17.87 -34.95 -20.77
C TRP A 65 19.28 -34.35 -20.73
N ASN A 66 19.96 -34.45 -19.58
CA ASN A 66 21.35 -34.01 -19.44
C ASN A 66 22.30 -34.86 -20.28
N LEU A 67 22.09 -36.18 -20.34
CA LEU A 67 22.90 -37.06 -21.18
C LEU A 67 22.68 -36.75 -22.67
N LEU A 68 21.44 -36.50 -23.08
CA LEU A 68 21.12 -36.14 -24.46
C LEU A 68 21.77 -34.82 -24.87
N LEU A 69 21.73 -33.80 -24.01
CA LEU A 69 22.40 -32.53 -24.25
C LEU A 69 23.93 -32.71 -24.35
N LYS A 70 24.52 -33.51 -23.45
CA LYS A 70 25.95 -33.84 -23.47
C LYS A 70 26.35 -34.51 -24.78
N TRP A 71 25.54 -35.43 -25.30
CA TRP A 71 25.82 -36.09 -26.58
C TRP A 71 25.71 -35.13 -27.75
N LEU A 72 24.66 -34.29 -27.79
CA LEU A 72 24.48 -33.30 -28.87
C LEU A 72 25.61 -32.26 -28.92
N GLN A 73 26.20 -31.91 -27.76
CA GLN A 73 27.35 -31.01 -27.66
C GLN A 73 28.71 -31.69 -27.97
N SER A 74 28.73 -33.01 -28.12
CA SER A 74 29.97 -33.75 -28.30
C SER A 74 30.56 -33.55 -29.71
N ALA A 75 31.89 -33.61 -29.81
CA ALA A 75 32.59 -33.56 -31.09
C ALA A 75 32.19 -34.73 -32.02
N GLN A 76 31.71 -35.85 -31.45
CA GLN A 76 31.24 -37.01 -32.21
C GLN A 76 30.00 -36.68 -33.03
N VAL A 77 29.02 -35.94 -32.46
CA VAL A 77 27.80 -35.52 -33.18
C VAL A 77 28.05 -34.38 -34.15
N HIS A 78 28.94 -33.44 -33.80
CA HIS A 78 29.29 -32.32 -34.68
C HIS A 78 30.09 -32.76 -35.93
N ASN A 79 30.80 -33.89 -35.85
CA ASN A 79 31.64 -34.42 -36.94
C ASN A 79 31.02 -35.62 -37.68
N LEU A 80 29.75 -35.96 -37.44
CA LEU A 80 29.07 -37.05 -38.15
C LEU A 80 29.18 -36.86 -39.66
N SER A 81 29.42 -37.93 -40.41
CA SER A 81 29.43 -37.89 -41.87
C SER A 81 28.11 -38.41 -42.44
N ARG A 82 27.86 -38.20 -43.75
CA ARG A 82 26.63 -38.69 -44.41
C ARG A 82 26.50 -40.21 -44.43
N SER A 83 27.57 -40.97 -44.16
CA SER A 83 27.49 -42.43 -44.00
C SER A 83 26.97 -42.83 -42.62
N ASP A 84 26.94 -41.91 -41.65
CA ASP A 84 26.67 -42.22 -40.24
C ASP A 84 25.23 -41.86 -39.83
N VAL A 85 24.58 -40.94 -40.54
CA VAL A 85 23.18 -40.53 -40.32
C VAL A 85 22.47 -40.25 -41.64
N ASN A 86 21.26 -40.80 -41.83
CA ASN A 86 20.44 -40.57 -43.04
C ASN A 86 19.33 -39.52 -42.79
N ASP A 87 18.69 -39.05 -43.87
CA ASP A 87 17.62 -38.03 -43.79
C ASP A 87 16.40 -38.50 -42.97
N THR A 88 16.10 -39.81 -42.98
CA THR A 88 15.00 -40.37 -42.19
C THR A 88 15.27 -40.32 -40.69
N ASP A 89 16.51 -40.53 -40.26
CA ASP A 89 16.95 -40.46 -38.87
C ASP A 89 16.88 -39.01 -38.36
N LEU A 90 17.35 -38.05 -39.17
CA LEU A 90 17.27 -36.61 -38.87
C LEU A 90 15.81 -36.15 -38.71
N ARG A 91 14.92 -36.61 -39.60
CA ARG A 91 13.47 -36.32 -39.55
C ARG A 91 12.80 -36.90 -38.30
N ASN A 92 13.12 -38.14 -37.95
CA ASN A 92 12.59 -38.81 -36.76
C ASN A 92 13.03 -38.11 -35.48
N LEU A 93 14.28 -37.68 -35.43
CA LEU A 93 14.84 -36.95 -34.29
C LEU A 93 14.18 -35.57 -34.11
N ASN A 94 14.00 -34.81 -35.19
CA ASN A 94 13.28 -33.53 -35.18
C ASN A 94 11.83 -33.67 -34.71
N THR A 95 11.10 -34.63 -35.27
CA THR A 95 9.68 -34.85 -34.93
C THR A 95 9.50 -35.35 -33.49
N MET A 96 10.40 -36.19 -32.97
CA MET A 96 10.38 -36.64 -31.59
C MET A 96 10.66 -35.52 -30.60
N LEU A 97 11.71 -34.72 -30.80
CA LEU A 97 12.04 -33.61 -29.91
C LEU A 97 10.94 -32.55 -29.88
N CYS A 98 10.38 -32.20 -31.03
CA CYS A 98 9.21 -31.33 -31.07
C CYS A 98 8.04 -31.90 -30.27
N LYS A 99 7.72 -33.20 -30.36
CA LYS A 99 6.62 -33.82 -29.59
C LYS A 99 6.84 -33.71 -28.08
N ARG A 100 8.09 -33.71 -27.61
CA ARG A 100 8.47 -33.77 -26.18
C ARG A 100 8.53 -32.40 -25.48
N LEU A 101 8.55 -31.28 -26.21
CA LEU A 101 8.39 -29.91 -25.67
C LEU A 101 7.02 -29.60 -25.00
N LYS A 102 6.20 -30.62 -24.69
CA LYS A 102 4.91 -30.44 -24.00
C LYS A 102 5.05 -30.48 -22.47
N TYR A 103 6.10 -31.09 -21.94
CA TYR A 103 6.28 -31.34 -20.51
C TYR A 103 7.05 -30.19 -19.83
N ALA A 104 6.46 -29.58 -18.80
CA ALA A 104 6.95 -28.32 -18.21
C ALA A 104 8.34 -28.43 -17.56
N GLU A 105 8.66 -29.57 -16.96
CA GLU A 105 9.89 -29.77 -16.16
C GLU A 105 11.16 -29.92 -17.01
N SER A 106 11.03 -30.19 -18.32
CA SER A 106 12.13 -30.44 -19.25
C SER A 106 12.31 -29.33 -20.31
N ASN A 107 11.47 -28.29 -20.30
CA ASN A 107 11.43 -27.25 -21.34
C ASN A 107 12.77 -26.52 -21.58
N SER A 108 13.58 -26.27 -20.54
CA SER A 108 14.86 -25.58 -20.69
C SER A 108 15.92 -26.41 -21.40
N ILE A 109 16.15 -27.62 -20.91
CA ILE A 109 17.15 -28.52 -21.48
C ILE A 109 16.72 -28.96 -22.88
N ALA A 110 15.41 -29.19 -23.10
CA ALA A 110 14.88 -29.49 -24.42
C ALA A 110 15.06 -28.35 -25.43
N THR A 111 14.90 -27.09 -25.01
CA THR A 111 15.19 -25.91 -25.85
C THR A 111 16.67 -25.87 -26.23
N ASP A 112 17.56 -26.12 -25.27
CA ASP A 112 19.01 -26.16 -25.51
C ASP A 112 19.41 -27.28 -26.47
N CYS A 113 18.83 -28.48 -26.34
CA CYS A 113 19.02 -29.58 -27.28
C CYS A 113 18.63 -29.18 -28.71
N ILE A 114 17.49 -28.51 -28.88
CA ILE A 114 17.02 -28.05 -30.21
C ILE A 114 17.95 -26.98 -30.79
N LEU A 115 18.44 -26.05 -29.96
CA LEU A 115 19.40 -25.05 -30.42
C LEU A 115 20.71 -25.67 -30.88
N GLU A 116 21.20 -26.73 -30.24
CA GLU A 116 22.39 -27.47 -30.68
C GLU A 116 22.17 -28.24 -31.99
N ILE A 117 20.97 -28.79 -32.20
CA ILE A 117 20.59 -29.41 -33.48
C ILE A 117 20.59 -28.37 -34.60
N ILE A 118 20.01 -27.20 -34.35
CA ILE A 118 20.00 -26.10 -35.31
C ILE A 118 21.43 -25.62 -35.60
N LYS A 119 22.37 -25.65 -34.65
CA LYS A 119 23.77 -25.30 -34.91
C LYS A 119 24.53 -26.36 -35.71
N ASN A 120 24.05 -27.61 -35.76
CA ASN A 120 24.77 -28.71 -36.39
C ASN A 120 24.76 -28.59 -37.93
N ARG A 121 25.95 -28.73 -38.54
CA ARG A 121 26.17 -28.58 -39.97
C ARG A 121 25.35 -29.54 -40.83
N ASN A 122 25.16 -30.78 -40.40
CA ASN A 122 24.42 -31.79 -41.18
C ASN A 122 22.92 -31.51 -41.17
N PHE A 123 22.39 -31.09 -40.03
CA PHE A 123 20.99 -30.64 -39.91
C PHE A 123 20.75 -29.38 -40.76
N GLN A 124 21.67 -28.43 -40.76
CA GLN A 124 21.60 -27.25 -41.63
C GLN A 124 21.60 -27.59 -43.12
N LEU A 125 22.35 -28.62 -43.54
CA LEU A 125 22.31 -29.13 -44.91
C LEU A 125 20.98 -29.84 -45.23
N TYR A 126 20.46 -30.66 -44.32
CA TYR A 126 19.15 -31.29 -44.47
C TYR A 126 18.02 -30.26 -44.58
N PHE A 127 18.00 -29.25 -43.70
CA PHE A 127 17.01 -28.18 -43.73
C PHE A 127 17.07 -27.33 -45.00
N LYS A 128 18.26 -27.14 -45.58
CA LYS A 128 18.43 -26.46 -46.86
C LYS A 128 17.72 -27.20 -48.00
N HIS A 129 17.71 -28.54 -47.99
CA HIS A 129 17.05 -29.36 -49.01
C HIS A 129 15.56 -29.63 -48.70
N ASN A 130 15.12 -29.43 -47.46
CA ASN A 130 13.74 -29.66 -47.01
C ASN A 130 13.16 -28.42 -46.29
N LEU A 131 13.03 -27.31 -47.03
CA LEU A 131 12.62 -26.01 -46.48
C LEU A 131 11.22 -26.01 -45.82
N GLU A 132 10.26 -26.73 -46.41
CA GLU A 132 8.91 -26.84 -45.86
C GLU A 132 8.91 -27.53 -44.48
N GLU A 133 9.67 -28.62 -44.34
CA GLU A 133 9.81 -29.33 -43.07
C GLU A 133 10.51 -28.49 -42.02
N HIS A 134 11.52 -27.71 -42.41
CA HIS A 134 12.21 -26.75 -41.55
C HIS A 134 11.27 -25.66 -41.03
N CYS A 135 10.49 -25.02 -41.91
CA CYS A 135 9.55 -23.96 -41.52
C CYS A 135 8.44 -24.50 -40.59
N LYS A 136 7.92 -25.71 -40.87
CA LYS A 136 6.98 -26.42 -39.97
C LYS A 136 7.61 -26.78 -38.62
N PHE A 137 8.88 -27.17 -38.61
CA PHE A 137 9.63 -27.49 -37.40
C PHE A 137 9.80 -26.23 -36.53
N ILE A 138 10.26 -25.12 -37.10
CA ILE A 138 10.39 -23.84 -36.39
C ILE A 138 9.04 -23.34 -35.88
N GLY A 139 7.99 -23.36 -36.71
CA GLY A 139 6.66 -22.92 -36.29
C GLY A 139 6.13 -23.72 -35.08
N LYS A 140 6.29 -25.04 -35.11
CA LYS A 140 5.93 -25.91 -33.96
C LYS A 140 6.80 -25.68 -32.74
N PHE A 141 8.07 -25.35 -32.92
CA PHE A 141 9.00 -25.04 -31.84
C PHE A 141 8.60 -23.75 -31.11
N LEU A 142 8.40 -22.66 -31.86
CA LEU A 142 8.02 -21.35 -31.33
C LEU A 142 6.73 -21.40 -30.51
N LEU A 143 5.69 -22.10 -30.99
CA LEU A 143 4.42 -22.22 -30.28
C LEU A 143 4.50 -22.99 -28.96
N LYS A 144 5.55 -23.77 -28.72
CA LYS A 144 5.71 -24.60 -27.51
C LYS A 144 6.54 -23.95 -26.42
N ILE A 145 7.28 -22.88 -26.73
CA ILE A 145 8.07 -22.16 -25.73
C ILE A 145 7.11 -21.37 -24.83
N LYS A 146 7.29 -21.54 -23.50
CA LYS A 146 6.48 -20.86 -22.47
C LYS A 146 7.28 -19.85 -21.63
N SER A 147 8.60 -19.79 -21.81
CA SER A 147 9.50 -18.90 -21.06
C SER A 147 10.00 -17.79 -21.97
N THR A 148 9.92 -16.55 -21.49
CA THR A 148 10.41 -15.34 -22.17
C THR A 148 11.90 -15.41 -22.47
N ASP A 149 12.72 -15.81 -21.49
CA ASP A 149 14.18 -15.92 -21.63
C ASP A 149 14.58 -16.95 -22.70
N GLN A 150 13.85 -18.07 -22.78
CA GLN A 150 14.08 -19.09 -23.79
C GLN A 150 13.71 -18.62 -25.18
N LEU A 151 12.58 -17.92 -25.32
CA LEU A 151 12.15 -17.37 -26.60
C LEU A 151 13.16 -16.31 -27.09
N HIS A 152 13.65 -15.43 -26.21
CA HIS A 152 14.71 -14.48 -26.53
C HIS A 152 16.00 -15.19 -26.99
N LYS A 153 16.45 -16.24 -26.27
CA LYS A 153 17.59 -17.08 -26.66
C LYS A 153 17.42 -17.74 -28.04
N VAL A 154 16.19 -18.10 -28.40
CA VAL A 154 15.85 -18.70 -29.70
C VAL A 154 15.86 -17.66 -30.81
N LEU A 155 15.25 -16.49 -30.60
CA LEU A 155 15.17 -15.42 -31.60
C LEU A 155 16.52 -14.78 -31.91
N THR A 156 17.41 -14.70 -30.91
CA THR A 156 18.77 -14.14 -31.08
C THR A 156 19.76 -15.13 -31.72
N ASN A 157 19.38 -16.39 -31.94
CA ASN A 157 20.27 -17.38 -32.52
C ASN A 157 20.38 -17.20 -34.05
N GLU A 158 21.57 -16.78 -34.52
CA GLU A 158 21.84 -16.53 -35.93
C GLU A 158 21.69 -17.75 -36.85
N GLN A 159 21.77 -18.96 -36.30
CA GLN A 159 21.67 -20.23 -37.05
C GLN A 159 20.23 -20.69 -37.27
N LEU A 160 19.24 -20.09 -36.59
CA LEU A 160 17.81 -20.44 -36.72
C LEU A 160 17.33 -20.34 -38.18
N LEU A 161 17.63 -19.19 -38.80
CA LEU A 161 17.36 -18.88 -40.20
C LEU A 161 18.61 -18.23 -40.78
N ASN A 162 19.63 -19.06 -41.01
CA ASN A 162 20.88 -18.60 -41.59
C ASN A 162 20.70 -18.15 -43.03
N ARG A 163 21.73 -17.50 -43.58
CA ARG A 163 21.72 -17.05 -44.98
C ARG A 163 21.38 -18.22 -45.90
N ASN A 164 22.11 -19.33 -45.86
CA ASN A 164 21.94 -20.46 -46.78
C ASN A 164 20.51 -21.00 -46.93
N ILE A 165 19.68 -20.93 -45.88
CA ILE A 165 18.26 -21.32 -45.90
C ILE A 165 17.38 -20.23 -46.54
N THR A 166 17.60 -18.96 -46.16
CA THR A 166 16.82 -17.81 -46.68
C THR A 166 17.02 -17.52 -48.17
N TYR A 167 18.06 -18.07 -48.81
CA TYR A 167 18.30 -17.97 -50.27
C TYR A 167 17.66 -19.11 -51.06
N GLY A 168 17.02 -20.08 -50.41
CA GLY A 168 16.35 -21.18 -51.11
C GLY A 168 15.16 -20.71 -51.93
N GLU A 169 14.99 -21.27 -53.12
CA GLU A 169 13.75 -21.14 -53.88
C GLU A 169 12.59 -21.66 -53.02
N ASP A 170 11.45 -20.96 -53.03
CA ASP A 170 10.28 -21.24 -52.17
C ASP A 170 10.41 -21.01 -50.66
N PHE A 171 11.53 -20.49 -50.14
CA PHE A 171 11.65 -20.16 -48.72
C PHE A 171 10.50 -19.26 -48.23
N TYR A 172 10.20 -18.20 -48.98
CA TYR A 172 9.18 -17.21 -48.64
C TYR A 172 7.77 -17.79 -48.53
N ARG A 173 7.39 -18.66 -49.47
CA ARG A 173 6.10 -19.36 -49.48
C ARG A 173 5.96 -20.22 -48.23
N ASN A 174 6.99 -20.99 -47.91
CA ASN A 174 7.01 -21.89 -46.75
C ASN A 174 7.09 -21.14 -45.41
N PHE A 175 7.80 -20.02 -45.36
CA PHE A 175 7.92 -19.20 -44.15
C PHE A 175 6.60 -18.52 -43.82
N ILE A 176 5.93 -17.91 -44.80
CA ILE A 176 4.63 -17.25 -44.60
C ILE A 176 3.58 -18.28 -44.19
N SER A 177 3.50 -19.43 -44.88
CA SER A 177 2.48 -20.45 -44.60
C SER A 177 2.66 -21.19 -43.26
N HIS A 178 3.89 -21.34 -42.76
CA HIS A 178 4.15 -22.24 -41.62
C HIS A 178 4.90 -21.62 -40.43
N THR A 179 5.51 -20.44 -40.57
CA THR A 179 6.36 -19.86 -39.51
C THR A 179 5.90 -18.46 -39.08
N LEU A 180 5.37 -17.63 -39.99
CA LEU A 180 4.97 -16.25 -39.69
C LEU A 180 3.93 -16.16 -38.57
N THR A 181 2.76 -16.81 -38.72
CA THR A 181 1.70 -16.77 -37.69
C THR A 181 2.20 -17.35 -36.36
N PRO A 182 2.85 -18.54 -36.31
CA PRO A 182 3.46 -19.06 -35.08
C PRO A 182 4.42 -18.10 -34.38
N LEU A 183 5.26 -17.38 -35.14
CA LEU A 183 6.19 -16.38 -34.60
C LEU A 183 5.41 -15.23 -33.95
N CYS A 184 4.50 -14.61 -34.70
CA CYS A 184 3.69 -13.49 -34.22
C CYS A 184 2.89 -13.86 -32.96
N VAL A 185 2.27 -15.05 -32.94
CA VAL A 185 1.51 -15.55 -31.78
C VAL A 185 2.42 -15.83 -30.58
N SER A 186 3.60 -16.43 -30.80
CA SER A 186 4.54 -16.71 -29.71
C SER A 186 5.06 -15.44 -29.02
N VAL A 187 5.29 -14.38 -29.79
CA VAL A 187 5.69 -13.05 -29.30
C VAL A 187 4.50 -12.35 -28.65
N GLY A 188 3.32 -12.43 -29.26
CA GLY A 188 2.08 -11.84 -28.78
C GLY A 188 1.66 -12.29 -27.38
N ARG A 189 1.95 -13.55 -27.02
CA ARG A 189 1.75 -14.08 -25.66
C ARG A 189 2.54 -13.32 -24.58
N PHE A 190 3.60 -12.62 -24.95
CA PHE A 190 4.46 -11.85 -24.06
C PHE A 190 4.47 -10.36 -24.43
N SER A 191 3.28 -9.78 -24.64
CA SER A 191 3.09 -8.39 -25.06
C SER A 191 3.76 -7.32 -24.17
N ASN A 192 4.16 -7.66 -22.95
CA ASN A 192 4.85 -6.76 -22.01
C ASN A 192 6.37 -6.69 -22.20
N ASP A 193 7.00 -7.60 -22.98
CA ASP A 193 8.44 -7.61 -23.22
C ASP A 193 8.81 -6.91 -24.54
N HIS A 194 9.22 -5.65 -24.44
CA HIS A 194 9.61 -4.85 -25.59
C HIS A 194 10.86 -5.36 -26.31
N GLN A 195 11.80 -5.97 -25.58
CA GLN A 195 13.05 -6.47 -26.18
C GLN A 195 12.77 -7.69 -27.07
N LEU A 196 11.92 -8.59 -26.61
CA LEU A 196 11.49 -9.77 -27.36
C LEU A 196 10.77 -9.38 -28.66
N PHE A 197 9.92 -8.36 -28.60
CA PHE A 197 9.24 -7.80 -29.77
C PHE A 197 10.24 -7.23 -30.79
N ILE A 198 11.25 -6.47 -30.34
CA ILE A 198 12.31 -5.95 -31.21
C ILE A 198 13.10 -7.07 -31.87
N ASP A 199 13.46 -8.12 -31.14
CA ASP A 199 14.28 -9.21 -31.70
C ASP A 199 13.49 -10.05 -32.72
N ALA A 200 12.20 -10.27 -32.49
CA ALA A 200 11.31 -10.85 -33.48
C ALA A 200 11.16 -9.96 -34.72
N SER A 201 11.11 -8.64 -34.53
CA SER A 201 11.04 -7.69 -35.63
C SER A 201 12.30 -7.75 -36.50
N LYS A 202 13.50 -7.69 -35.91
CA LYS A 202 14.77 -7.84 -36.65
C LYS A 202 14.84 -9.12 -37.47
N LEU A 203 14.27 -10.21 -36.95
CA LEU A 203 14.18 -11.48 -37.67
C LEU A 203 13.28 -11.36 -38.90
N LEU A 204 12.10 -10.74 -38.78
CA LEU A 204 11.21 -10.46 -39.91
C LEU A 204 11.83 -9.48 -40.92
N GLU A 205 12.51 -8.44 -40.46
CA GLU A 205 13.25 -7.51 -41.32
C GLU A 205 14.25 -8.28 -42.20
N LYS A 206 15.06 -9.15 -41.59
CA LYS A 206 16.06 -9.98 -42.29
C LYS A 206 15.44 -11.00 -43.24
N CYS A 207 14.33 -11.62 -42.84
CA CYS A 207 13.71 -12.72 -43.59
C CYS A 207 12.77 -12.25 -44.71
N LEU A 208 11.99 -11.18 -44.51
CA LEU A 208 10.94 -10.75 -45.46
C LEU A 208 11.27 -9.46 -46.21
N PHE A 209 11.84 -8.45 -45.55
CA PHE A 209 11.81 -7.07 -46.06
C PHE A 209 13.15 -6.54 -46.60
N MET A 210 14.27 -6.72 -45.89
CA MET A 210 15.59 -6.15 -46.22
C MET A 210 16.09 -6.45 -47.64
N ARG A 211 15.62 -7.55 -48.24
CA ARG A 211 16.10 -8.05 -49.54
C ARG A 211 15.10 -7.84 -50.67
N ASN A 212 13.87 -7.48 -50.33
CA ASN A 212 12.73 -7.42 -51.26
C ASN A 212 12.23 -6.00 -51.48
N PHE A 213 13.06 -4.99 -51.22
CA PHE A 213 12.68 -3.58 -51.33
C PHE A 213 12.06 -3.26 -52.71
N ASN A 214 12.73 -3.69 -53.78
CA ASN A 214 12.25 -3.45 -55.14
C ASN A 214 10.89 -4.13 -55.38
N ALA A 215 10.71 -5.39 -54.97
CA ALA A 215 9.46 -6.12 -55.14
C ALA A 215 8.28 -5.47 -54.41
N PHE A 216 8.45 -5.04 -53.16
CA PHE A 216 7.41 -4.31 -52.43
C PHE A 216 7.15 -2.93 -53.02
N SER A 217 8.19 -2.20 -53.45
CA SER A 217 8.01 -0.89 -54.10
C SER A 217 7.29 -0.98 -55.44
N THR A 218 7.56 -2.01 -56.26
CA THR A 218 6.86 -2.24 -57.53
C THR A 218 5.44 -2.74 -57.32
N PHE A 219 5.21 -3.60 -56.32
CA PHE A 219 3.87 -4.05 -55.96
C PHE A 219 2.98 -2.89 -55.50
N LEU A 220 3.47 -2.04 -54.59
CA LEU A 220 2.69 -0.91 -54.09
C LEU A 220 2.42 0.16 -55.16
N ALA A 221 3.25 0.23 -56.21
CA ALA A 221 3.08 1.17 -57.32
C ALA A 221 2.24 0.65 -58.49
N LYS A 222 2.31 -0.66 -58.81
CA LYS A 222 1.75 -1.26 -60.04
C LYS A 222 0.99 -2.58 -59.83
N GLY A 223 1.00 -3.16 -58.63
CA GLY A 223 0.35 -4.44 -58.31
C GLY A 223 1.07 -5.69 -58.84
N GLU A 224 2.24 -5.54 -59.46
CA GLU A 224 2.95 -6.63 -60.12
C GLU A 224 4.08 -7.16 -59.22
N THR A 225 3.89 -8.35 -58.62
CA THR A 225 4.90 -9.33 -58.12
C THR A 225 4.21 -10.40 -57.25
N ASP A 226 4.61 -11.67 -57.39
CA ASP A 226 3.95 -12.79 -56.71
C ASP A 226 4.20 -12.86 -55.19
N PHE A 227 5.36 -12.37 -54.70
CA PHE A 227 5.73 -12.50 -53.29
C PHE A 227 4.99 -11.55 -52.33
N PRO A 228 4.97 -10.21 -52.56
CA PRO A 228 4.18 -9.31 -51.72
C PRO A 228 2.70 -9.68 -51.70
N LYS A 229 2.16 -10.11 -52.85
CA LYS A 229 0.79 -10.62 -52.96
C LYS A 229 0.55 -11.80 -52.02
N LEU A 230 1.46 -12.79 -51.99
CA LEU A 230 1.37 -13.94 -51.09
C LEU A 230 1.35 -13.56 -49.60
N LEU A 231 2.10 -12.52 -49.20
CA LEU A 231 2.08 -12.02 -47.82
C LEU A 231 0.73 -11.37 -47.47
N PHE A 232 0.21 -10.52 -48.34
CA PHE A 232 -1.06 -9.83 -48.09
C PHE A 232 -2.26 -10.79 -48.16
N ASP A 233 -2.27 -11.75 -49.09
CA ASP A 233 -3.27 -12.82 -49.16
C ASP A 233 -3.29 -13.64 -47.84
N HIS A 234 -2.12 -13.99 -47.30
CA HIS A 234 -2.02 -14.68 -46.00
C HIS A 234 -2.51 -13.80 -44.84
N MET A 235 -2.22 -12.50 -44.85
CA MET A 235 -2.75 -11.57 -43.84
C MET A 235 -4.28 -11.43 -43.94
N GLN A 236 -4.85 -11.56 -45.13
CA GLN A 236 -6.29 -11.60 -45.34
C GLN A 236 -6.91 -12.90 -44.82
N ASP A 237 -6.28 -14.06 -45.07
CA ASP A 237 -6.73 -15.34 -44.53
C ASP A 237 -6.71 -15.36 -42.99
N VAL A 238 -5.68 -14.78 -42.38
CA VAL A 238 -5.52 -14.70 -40.92
C VAL A 238 -6.47 -13.66 -40.30
N TYR A 239 -7.03 -12.71 -41.06
CA TYR A 239 -7.92 -11.68 -40.52
C TYR A 239 -9.11 -12.26 -39.75
N HIS A 240 -9.61 -13.42 -40.16
CA HIS A 240 -10.73 -14.08 -39.48
C HIS A 240 -10.35 -14.83 -38.19
N THR A 241 -9.06 -15.01 -37.88
CA THR A 241 -8.58 -15.69 -36.67
C THR A 241 -8.23 -14.69 -35.55
N ASP A 242 -8.18 -15.14 -34.30
CA ASP A 242 -7.79 -14.29 -33.15
C ASP A 242 -6.32 -13.83 -33.21
N ASP A 243 -5.52 -14.44 -34.10
CA ASP A 243 -4.11 -14.13 -34.27
C ASP A 243 -3.86 -12.88 -35.13
N ALA A 244 -4.90 -12.34 -35.78
CA ALA A 244 -4.81 -11.19 -36.70
C ALA A 244 -4.09 -9.99 -36.07
N VAL A 245 -4.44 -9.61 -34.84
CA VAL A 245 -3.87 -8.46 -34.14
C VAL A 245 -2.35 -8.59 -34.01
N HIS A 246 -1.86 -9.78 -33.66
CA HIS A 246 -0.43 -10.06 -33.49
C HIS A 246 0.32 -10.06 -34.84
N VAL A 247 -0.28 -10.65 -35.87
CA VAL A 247 0.33 -10.74 -37.20
C VAL A 247 0.44 -9.37 -37.85
N TYR A 248 -0.64 -8.57 -37.82
CA TYR A 248 -0.63 -7.23 -38.38
C TYR A 248 0.33 -6.30 -37.65
N ASN A 249 0.35 -6.35 -36.31
CA ASN A 249 1.24 -5.51 -35.50
C ASN A 249 2.72 -5.77 -35.81
N LEU A 250 3.20 -7.01 -35.62
CA LEU A 250 4.63 -7.32 -35.77
C LEU A 250 5.10 -7.19 -37.24
N THR A 251 4.26 -7.59 -38.20
CA THR A 251 4.60 -7.51 -39.63
C THR A 251 4.70 -6.06 -40.10
N PHE A 252 3.70 -5.22 -39.75
CA PHE A 252 3.71 -3.81 -40.14
C PHE A 252 4.80 -3.02 -39.41
N TYR A 253 5.09 -3.32 -38.15
CA TYR A 253 6.22 -2.72 -37.42
C TYR A 253 7.56 -3.03 -38.11
N SER A 254 7.77 -4.30 -38.45
CA SER A 254 8.99 -4.74 -39.14
C SER A 254 9.10 -4.14 -40.55
N PHE A 255 7.98 -3.93 -41.23
CA PHE A 255 7.93 -3.17 -42.47
C PHE A 255 8.37 -1.72 -42.23
N CYS A 256 7.76 -1.00 -41.28
CA CYS A 256 8.10 0.40 -41.00
C CYS A 256 9.57 0.60 -40.60
N LYS A 257 10.19 -0.37 -39.90
CA LYS A 257 11.63 -0.34 -39.57
C LYS A 257 12.54 -0.62 -40.77
N SER A 258 12.09 -1.47 -41.69
CA SER A 258 12.85 -1.80 -42.90
C SER A 258 12.82 -0.70 -43.96
N TYR A 259 11.75 0.08 -44.02
CA TYR A 259 11.51 1.08 -45.07
C TYR A 259 11.51 2.50 -44.49
N ASN A 260 12.50 3.31 -44.84
CA ASN A 260 12.59 4.70 -44.36
C ASN A 260 11.74 5.71 -45.17
N ASN A 261 11.17 5.30 -46.30
CA ASN A 261 10.39 6.20 -47.15
C ASN A 261 8.93 6.29 -46.67
N VAL A 262 8.52 7.50 -46.25
CA VAL A 262 7.16 7.78 -45.76
C VAL A 262 6.09 7.46 -46.81
N ASN A 263 6.37 7.65 -48.11
CA ASN A 263 5.40 7.34 -49.16
C ASN A 263 5.12 5.83 -49.23
N THR A 264 6.17 5.01 -49.11
CA THR A 264 6.06 3.54 -49.14
C THR A 264 5.33 3.00 -47.90
N ILE A 265 5.59 3.59 -46.72
CA ILE A 265 4.85 3.29 -45.49
C ILE A 265 3.38 3.66 -45.65
N TYR A 266 3.08 4.83 -46.21
CA TYR A 266 1.71 5.30 -46.43
C TYR A 266 0.93 4.42 -47.42
N SER A 267 1.54 4.05 -48.55
CA SER A 267 0.91 3.14 -49.52
C SER A 267 0.63 1.77 -48.90
N CYS A 268 1.56 1.25 -48.09
CA CYS A 268 1.37 -0.01 -47.37
C CYS A 268 0.24 0.09 -46.32
N PHE A 269 0.21 1.18 -45.54
CA PHE A 269 -0.86 1.43 -44.58
C PHE A 269 -2.23 1.52 -45.27
N THR A 270 -2.32 2.26 -46.39
CA THR A 270 -3.57 2.42 -47.14
C THR A 270 -4.08 1.08 -47.67
N LEU A 271 -3.19 0.25 -48.23
CA LEU A 271 -3.54 -1.09 -48.70
C LEU A 271 -4.02 -1.99 -47.55
N LEU A 272 -3.36 -1.95 -46.39
CA LEU A 272 -3.81 -2.69 -45.19
C LEU A 272 -5.20 -2.22 -44.74
N VAL A 273 -5.47 -0.91 -44.74
CA VAL A 273 -6.78 -0.35 -44.37
C VAL A 273 -7.87 -0.72 -45.38
N GLU A 274 -7.56 -0.75 -46.67
CA GLU A 274 -8.48 -1.22 -47.71
C GLU A 274 -8.83 -2.69 -47.54
N MET A 275 -7.86 -3.55 -47.21
CA MET A 275 -8.09 -4.96 -46.91
C MET A 275 -8.96 -5.20 -45.67
N LEU A 276 -8.90 -4.30 -44.69
CA LEU A 276 -9.73 -4.36 -43.48
C LEU A 276 -11.20 -3.99 -43.74
N GLY A 277 -11.54 -3.48 -44.94
CA GLY A 277 -12.92 -3.13 -45.31
C GLY A 277 -13.48 -1.89 -44.59
N VAL A 278 -12.60 -1.05 -44.03
CA VAL A 278 -12.98 0.09 -43.16
C VAL A 278 -13.83 1.12 -43.89
N ASN A 279 -13.72 1.22 -45.22
CA ASN A 279 -14.53 2.12 -46.05
C ASN A 279 -15.89 1.52 -46.45
N GLY A 280 -16.20 0.29 -46.03
CA GLY A 280 -17.46 -0.43 -46.23
C GLY A 280 -18.05 -0.92 -44.90
N ASP A 281 -18.01 -2.23 -44.64
CA ASP A 281 -18.51 -2.84 -43.40
C ASP A 281 -17.47 -2.79 -42.27
N CYS A 282 -17.36 -1.63 -41.60
CA CYS A 282 -16.47 -1.46 -40.45
C CYS A 282 -16.95 -2.31 -39.25
N THR A 283 -16.11 -3.24 -38.79
CA THR A 283 -16.39 -4.14 -37.63
C THR A 283 -15.50 -3.80 -36.44
N GLU A 284 -15.85 -4.22 -35.22
CA GLU A 284 -15.00 -4.00 -34.04
C GLU A 284 -13.59 -4.57 -34.22
N LYS A 285 -13.47 -5.75 -34.85
CA LYS A 285 -12.18 -6.37 -35.17
C LYS A 285 -11.34 -5.54 -36.15
N SER A 286 -11.98 -4.90 -37.13
CA SER A 286 -11.28 -4.00 -38.05
C SER A 286 -10.70 -2.79 -37.30
N VAL A 287 -11.43 -2.24 -36.32
CA VAL A 287 -10.96 -1.12 -35.48
C VAL A 287 -9.86 -1.56 -34.53
N GLU A 288 -9.91 -2.79 -34.01
CA GLU A 288 -8.86 -3.35 -33.16
C GLU A 288 -7.52 -3.46 -33.91
N VAL A 289 -7.54 -3.99 -35.14
CA VAL A 289 -6.35 -4.07 -35.99
C VAL A 289 -5.88 -2.68 -36.41
N LEU A 290 -6.79 -1.79 -36.84
CA LEU A 290 -6.50 -0.37 -37.13
C LEU A 290 -5.79 0.32 -35.96
N THR A 291 -6.24 0.08 -34.73
CA THR A 291 -5.67 0.66 -33.52
C THR A 291 -4.21 0.26 -33.35
N GLN A 292 -3.86 -0.99 -33.62
CA GLN A 292 -2.47 -1.44 -33.60
C GLN A 292 -1.64 -0.83 -34.73
N LEU A 293 -2.19 -0.75 -35.95
CA LEU A 293 -1.49 -0.09 -37.06
C LEU A 293 -1.19 1.38 -36.75
N CYS A 294 -2.13 2.09 -36.12
CA CYS A 294 -1.92 3.46 -35.66
C CYS A 294 -0.86 3.56 -34.56
N ALA A 295 -0.85 2.60 -33.62
CA ALA A 295 0.18 2.53 -32.58
C ALA A 295 1.58 2.36 -33.20
N VAL A 296 1.74 1.45 -34.17
CA VAL A 296 2.99 1.24 -34.90
C VAL A 296 3.47 2.51 -35.60
N LEU A 297 2.58 3.26 -36.24
CA LEU A 297 2.92 4.54 -36.87
C LEU A 297 3.47 5.56 -35.85
N SER A 298 2.84 5.62 -34.68
CA SER A 298 3.29 6.51 -33.59
C SER A 298 4.66 6.11 -33.04
N GLU A 299 4.92 4.81 -32.84
CA GLU A 299 6.21 4.30 -32.35
C GLU A 299 7.34 4.44 -33.38
N CYS A 300 7.01 4.35 -34.66
CA CYS A 300 7.97 4.55 -35.74
C CYS A 300 8.24 6.04 -36.04
N GLY A 301 7.55 6.96 -35.37
CA GLY A 301 7.78 8.41 -35.50
C GLY A 301 7.35 8.99 -36.86
N VAL A 302 6.43 8.32 -37.57
CA VAL A 302 5.98 8.76 -38.89
C VAL A 302 5.09 9.99 -38.73
N ARG A 303 5.55 11.15 -39.23
CA ARG A 303 4.78 12.40 -39.17
C ARG A 303 3.69 12.40 -40.23
N ILE A 304 2.43 12.52 -39.81
CA ILE A 304 1.25 12.43 -40.68
C ILE A 304 1.06 13.68 -41.56
N ASN A 305 1.75 14.76 -41.24
CA ASN A 305 1.66 16.02 -41.99
C ASN A 305 2.48 16.07 -43.29
N THR A 306 3.06 14.96 -43.75
CA THR A 306 3.76 14.87 -45.05
C THR A 306 2.78 14.74 -46.22
N LYS A 307 2.97 15.56 -47.27
CA LYS A 307 2.23 15.43 -48.54
C LYS A 307 2.74 14.21 -49.31
N VAL A 308 1.85 13.32 -49.72
CA VAL A 308 2.16 12.18 -50.60
C VAL A 308 1.30 12.31 -51.85
N ASP A 309 1.90 12.40 -53.03
CA ASP A 309 1.22 12.37 -54.34
C ASP A 309 -0.10 13.18 -54.43
N HIS A 310 -0.05 14.43 -53.97
CA HIS A 310 -1.14 15.42 -53.97
C HIS A 310 -2.29 15.24 -52.95
N THR A 311 -2.34 14.15 -52.19
CA THR A 311 -3.24 14.00 -51.01
C THR A 311 -2.45 14.13 -49.71
N LYS A 312 -3.06 14.72 -48.67
CA LYS A 312 -2.42 14.71 -47.34
C LYS A 312 -2.82 13.43 -46.64
N PHE A 313 -1.86 12.78 -45.98
CA PHE A 313 -2.12 11.59 -45.17
C PHE A 313 -3.19 11.85 -44.07
N THR A 314 -3.34 13.10 -43.64
CA THR A 314 -4.44 13.58 -42.77
C THR A 314 -5.83 13.34 -43.34
N ASP A 315 -6.01 13.48 -44.66
CA ASP A 315 -7.32 13.42 -45.31
C ASP A 315 -7.83 11.97 -45.39
N SER A 316 -6.92 11.00 -45.45
CA SER A 316 -7.25 9.57 -45.33
C SER A 316 -7.68 9.20 -43.91
N PHE A 317 -6.99 9.71 -42.88
CA PHE A 317 -7.38 9.49 -41.49
C PHE A 317 -8.74 10.10 -41.16
N GLU A 318 -9.06 11.26 -41.74
CA GLU A 318 -10.37 11.88 -41.59
C GLU A 318 -11.48 11.00 -42.17
N LYS A 319 -11.27 10.40 -43.34
CA LYS A 319 -12.20 9.41 -43.92
C LYS A 319 -12.37 8.18 -43.04
N ILE A 320 -11.26 7.64 -42.52
CA ILE A 320 -11.28 6.48 -41.61
C ILE A 320 -12.07 6.83 -40.34
N LEU A 321 -11.75 7.97 -39.71
CA LEU A 321 -12.42 8.42 -38.49
C LEU A 321 -13.93 8.60 -38.71
N ASN A 322 -14.32 9.25 -39.80
CA ASN A 322 -15.72 9.44 -40.16
C ASN A 322 -16.43 8.10 -40.43
N SER A 323 -15.75 7.14 -41.07
CA SER A 323 -16.30 5.80 -41.27
C SER A 323 -16.53 5.07 -39.94
N VAL A 324 -15.57 5.11 -39.01
CA VAL A 324 -15.71 4.50 -37.68
C VAL A 324 -16.86 5.13 -36.89
N ILE A 325 -16.94 6.46 -36.87
CA ILE A 325 -17.98 7.22 -36.16
C ILE A 325 -19.38 6.91 -36.72
N ASN A 326 -19.52 6.79 -38.03
CA ASN A 326 -20.82 6.57 -38.68
C ASN A 326 -21.30 5.11 -38.61
N ASN A 327 -20.38 4.14 -38.61
CA ASN A 327 -20.73 2.72 -38.76
C ASN A 327 -20.74 1.93 -37.44
N LEU A 328 -20.05 2.38 -36.39
CA LEU A 328 -19.95 1.65 -35.12
C LEU A 328 -20.45 2.48 -33.95
N LYS A 329 -21.14 1.85 -32.99
CA LYS A 329 -21.46 2.49 -31.70
C LYS A 329 -20.20 2.55 -30.80
N PRO A 330 -20.13 3.49 -29.85
CA PRO A 330 -19.01 3.54 -28.93
C PRO A 330 -18.92 2.25 -28.11
N CYS A 331 -17.78 1.60 -28.24
CA CYS A 331 -17.39 0.42 -27.48
C CYS A 331 -15.93 0.56 -27.04
N LYS A 332 -15.44 -0.39 -26.23
CA LYS A 332 -14.05 -0.40 -25.72
C LYS A 332 -13.02 -0.15 -26.81
N VAL A 333 -13.15 -0.83 -27.95
CA VAL A 333 -12.20 -0.75 -29.06
C VAL A 333 -12.19 0.65 -29.69
N THR A 334 -13.37 1.27 -29.87
CA THR A 334 -13.47 2.63 -30.44
C THR A 334 -12.85 3.70 -29.53
N TYR A 335 -12.99 3.60 -28.21
CA TYR A 335 -12.35 4.54 -27.28
C TYR A 335 -10.84 4.39 -27.25
N ILE A 336 -10.31 3.16 -27.31
CA ILE A 336 -8.87 2.91 -27.42
C ILE A 336 -8.34 3.48 -28.74
N PHE A 337 -9.07 3.29 -29.85
CA PHE A 337 -8.74 3.86 -31.14
C PHE A 337 -8.66 5.39 -31.09
N LEU A 338 -9.69 6.06 -30.56
CA LEU A 338 -9.71 7.52 -30.45
C LEU A 338 -8.59 8.05 -29.55
N ASN A 339 -8.26 7.36 -28.45
CA ASN A 339 -7.11 7.69 -27.60
C ASN A 339 -5.78 7.60 -28.37
N LYS A 340 -5.61 6.58 -29.22
CA LYS A 340 -4.42 6.44 -30.07
C LYS A 340 -4.35 7.53 -31.13
N ILE A 341 -5.48 7.95 -31.70
CA ILE A 341 -5.53 9.08 -32.63
C ILE A 341 -5.11 10.39 -31.94
N ILE A 342 -5.63 10.67 -30.74
CA ILE A 342 -5.22 11.84 -29.95
C ILE A 342 -3.70 11.88 -29.75
N ALA A 343 -3.09 10.74 -29.40
CA ALA A 343 -1.65 10.64 -29.17
C ALA A 343 -0.82 10.83 -30.45
N LEU A 344 -1.40 10.48 -31.61
CA LEU A 344 -0.73 10.44 -32.90
C LEU A 344 -0.75 11.81 -33.62
N ASP A 345 -1.90 12.51 -33.65
CA ASP A 345 -1.94 13.92 -34.04
C ASP A 345 -3.12 14.67 -33.37
N PRO A 346 -2.85 15.51 -32.34
CA PRO A 346 -3.85 16.37 -31.72
C PRO A 346 -4.60 17.30 -32.69
N VAL A 347 -3.98 17.67 -33.82
CA VAL A 347 -4.58 18.60 -34.80
C VAL A 347 -5.71 17.92 -35.58
N LEU A 348 -5.62 16.62 -35.84
CA LEU A 348 -6.67 15.84 -36.51
C LEU A 348 -7.93 15.79 -35.64
N MET A 349 -7.76 15.56 -34.33
CA MET A 349 -8.86 15.56 -33.36
C MET A 349 -9.54 16.92 -33.27
N GLN A 350 -8.77 18.00 -33.41
CA GLN A 350 -9.34 19.34 -33.38
C GLN A 350 -10.27 19.63 -34.56
N LYS A 351 -9.90 19.19 -35.77
CA LYS A 351 -10.73 19.41 -36.97
C LYS A 351 -12.09 18.71 -36.87
N ASN A 352 -12.11 17.50 -36.32
CA ASN A 352 -13.31 16.66 -36.20
C ASN A 352 -13.94 16.71 -34.80
N LEU A 353 -13.58 17.69 -33.97
CA LEU A 353 -13.97 17.75 -32.56
C LEU A 353 -15.49 17.67 -32.36
N MET A 354 -16.26 18.38 -33.19
CA MET A 354 -17.72 18.43 -33.08
C MET A 354 -18.38 17.06 -33.31
N ASP A 355 -17.91 16.31 -34.30
CA ASP A 355 -18.50 15.01 -34.65
C ASP A 355 -18.08 13.93 -33.64
N ILE A 356 -16.85 14.01 -33.12
CA ILE A 356 -16.38 13.15 -32.02
C ILE A 356 -17.15 13.42 -30.73
N LEU A 357 -17.39 14.68 -30.39
CA LEU A 357 -18.17 15.03 -29.19
C LEU A 357 -19.63 14.59 -29.33
N LYS A 358 -20.25 14.72 -30.52
CA LYS A 358 -21.58 14.14 -30.78
C LYS A 358 -21.58 12.63 -30.61
N TYR A 359 -20.55 11.96 -31.14
CA TYR A 359 -20.40 10.52 -31.08
C TYR A 359 -20.34 9.99 -29.64
N ILE A 360 -19.64 10.71 -28.75
CA ILE A 360 -19.30 10.25 -27.40
C ILE A 360 -20.31 10.72 -26.34
N LEU A 361 -20.80 11.96 -26.47
CA LEU A 361 -21.68 12.56 -25.45
C LEU A 361 -23.15 12.18 -25.66
N LEU A 362 -23.57 11.87 -26.90
CA LEU A 362 -24.99 11.58 -27.19
C LEU A 362 -25.32 10.08 -27.16
N SER A 363 -24.30 9.22 -27.09
CA SER A 363 -24.40 7.78 -27.01
C SER A 363 -24.50 7.25 -25.58
N THR A 364 -25.14 6.10 -25.38
CA THR A 364 -25.13 5.34 -24.11
C THR A 364 -23.79 4.63 -23.92
N ASN A 365 -23.09 4.90 -22.81
CA ASN A 365 -21.75 4.35 -22.52
C ASN A 365 -21.77 3.17 -21.51
N ASP A 366 -22.86 2.42 -21.47
CA ASP A 366 -23.06 1.34 -20.50
C ASP A 366 -22.03 0.23 -20.67
N GLY A 367 -21.29 -0.09 -19.60
CA GLY A 367 -20.24 -1.11 -19.60
C GLY A 367 -18.87 -0.65 -20.13
N VAL A 368 -18.71 0.63 -20.48
CA VAL A 368 -17.45 1.21 -21.03
C VAL A 368 -17.08 2.52 -20.32
N GLU A 369 -17.50 2.69 -19.07
CA GLU A 369 -17.34 3.92 -18.29
C GLU A 369 -15.86 4.28 -18.04
N GLU A 370 -15.01 3.28 -17.80
CA GLU A 370 -13.58 3.48 -17.55
C GLU A 370 -12.85 3.99 -18.79
N GLU A 371 -13.09 3.38 -19.96
CA GLU A 371 -12.47 3.81 -21.21
C GLU A 371 -13.00 5.16 -21.69
N TYR A 372 -14.29 5.44 -21.48
CA TYR A 372 -14.89 6.76 -21.70
C TYR A 372 -14.23 7.84 -20.82
N ALA A 373 -14.08 7.57 -19.51
CA ALA A 373 -13.39 8.49 -18.60
C ALA A 373 -11.93 8.72 -19.01
N THR A 374 -11.23 7.64 -19.38
CA THR A 374 -9.83 7.70 -19.84
C THR A 374 -9.67 8.56 -21.10
N PHE A 375 -10.60 8.41 -22.05
CA PHE A 375 -10.62 9.24 -23.26
C PHE A 375 -10.91 10.71 -22.96
N LEU A 376 -11.90 11.02 -22.11
CA LEU A 376 -12.15 12.40 -21.72
C LEU A 376 -10.93 13.02 -21.02
N LEU A 377 -10.25 12.28 -20.13
CA LEU A 377 -9.03 12.77 -19.48
C LEU A 377 -7.95 13.13 -20.51
N SER A 378 -7.70 12.26 -21.49
CA SER A 378 -6.69 12.53 -22.54
C SER A 378 -7.09 13.74 -23.40
N LEU A 379 -8.38 13.89 -23.71
CA LEU A 379 -8.91 15.03 -24.44
C LEU A 379 -8.72 16.34 -23.65
N PHE A 380 -9.10 16.37 -22.37
CA PHE A 380 -8.92 17.53 -21.51
C PHE A 380 -7.42 17.87 -21.34
N GLU A 381 -6.56 16.87 -21.18
CA GLU A 381 -5.11 17.07 -21.04
C GLU A 381 -4.50 17.70 -22.30
N VAL A 382 -4.85 17.19 -23.49
CA VAL A 382 -4.33 17.71 -24.76
C VAL A 382 -4.82 19.13 -25.02
N PHE A 383 -6.10 19.41 -24.82
CA PHE A 383 -6.64 20.77 -24.99
C PHE A 383 -6.10 21.73 -23.93
N ALA A 384 -5.76 21.26 -22.73
CA ALA A 384 -5.06 22.06 -21.72
C ALA A 384 -3.63 22.42 -22.17
N LYS A 385 -2.85 21.45 -22.64
CA LYS A 385 -1.50 21.67 -23.19
C LYS A 385 -1.50 22.61 -24.39
N LEU A 386 -2.54 22.54 -25.22
CA LEU A 386 -2.71 23.41 -26.39
C LEU A 386 -3.30 24.79 -26.04
N HIS A 387 -3.56 25.10 -24.77
CA HIS A 387 -4.17 26.37 -24.35
C HIS A 387 -5.55 26.64 -24.96
N ARG A 388 -6.34 25.58 -25.17
CA ARG A 388 -7.62 25.59 -25.91
C ARG A 388 -8.80 24.98 -25.13
N ILE A 389 -8.73 24.91 -23.80
CA ILE A 389 -9.82 24.38 -22.96
C ILE A 389 -11.14 25.13 -23.19
N SER A 390 -11.10 26.46 -23.34
CA SER A 390 -12.30 27.25 -23.64
C SER A 390 -12.96 26.80 -24.95
N ASN A 391 -12.16 26.44 -25.97
CA ASN A 391 -12.67 25.92 -27.24
C ASN A 391 -13.33 24.54 -27.08
N LEU A 392 -12.72 23.66 -26.28
CA LEU A 392 -13.28 22.34 -25.98
C LEU A 392 -14.64 22.45 -25.31
N LEU A 393 -14.72 23.26 -24.25
CA LEU A 393 -15.98 23.47 -23.53
C LEU A 393 -17.02 24.17 -24.40
N THR A 394 -16.62 25.15 -25.22
CA THR A 394 -17.53 25.78 -26.19
C THR A 394 -18.11 24.74 -27.16
N ALA A 395 -17.28 23.84 -27.67
CA ALA A 395 -17.71 22.76 -28.56
C ALA A 395 -18.67 21.80 -27.82
N MET A 396 -18.33 21.35 -26.61
CA MET A 396 -19.20 20.50 -25.79
C MET A 396 -20.56 21.16 -25.56
N MET A 397 -20.57 22.43 -25.14
CA MET A 397 -21.78 23.22 -24.90
C MET A 397 -22.64 23.34 -26.17
N SER A 398 -22.02 23.55 -27.33
CA SER A 398 -22.74 23.64 -28.61
C SER A 398 -23.38 22.31 -29.05
N VAL A 399 -22.72 21.16 -28.79
CA VAL A 399 -23.28 19.83 -29.05
C VAL A 399 -24.48 19.58 -28.15
N LEU A 400 -24.35 19.89 -26.87
CA LEU A 400 -25.40 19.65 -25.86
C LEU A 400 -26.62 20.54 -26.06
N LYS A 401 -26.44 21.77 -26.55
CA LYS A 401 -27.55 22.65 -26.95
C LYS A 401 -28.43 22.03 -28.04
N SER A 402 -27.89 21.13 -28.85
CA SER A 402 -28.60 20.45 -29.93
C SER A 402 -29.24 19.10 -29.54
N SER A 403 -29.00 18.59 -28.32
CA SER A 403 -29.46 17.27 -27.88
C SER A 403 -30.69 17.31 -26.98
N ILE A 404 -31.68 16.47 -27.28
CA ILE A 404 -33.04 16.56 -26.70
C ILE A 404 -33.30 15.47 -25.62
N GLU A 405 -32.59 14.32 -25.62
CA GLU A 405 -33.16 13.11 -24.98
C GLU A 405 -32.28 12.39 -23.93
N ASN A 406 -30.94 12.51 -23.93
CA ASN A 406 -30.08 11.72 -23.02
C ASN A 406 -29.43 12.57 -21.89
N PRO A 407 -29.47 12.14 -20.62
CA PRO A 407 -28.70 12.75 -19.54
C PRO A 407 -27.22 12.47 -19.73
N VAL A 408 -26.44 13.51 -20.03
CA VAL A 408 -24.99 13.40 -20.18
C VAL A 408 -24.35 13.39 -18.81
N VAL A 409 -23.74 12.27 -18.45
CA VAL A 409 -22.98 12.11 -17.21
C VAL A 409 -21.49 12.25 -17.52
N ILE A 410 -20.84 13.19 -16.83
CA ILE A 410 -19.39 13.34 -16.87
C ILE A 410 -18.81 12.63 -15.64
N PRO A 411 -17.84 11.72 -15.80
CA PRO A 411 -17.27 10.99 -14.68
C PRO A 411 -16.60 11.92 -13.64
N ASP A 412 -16.75 11.61 -12.36
CA ASP A 412 -16.20 12.42 -11.26
C ASP A 412 -14.68 12.60 -11.34
N VAL A 413 -13.96 11.61 -11.89
CA VAL A 413 -12.50 11.69 -12.10
C VAL A 413 -12.16 12.81 -13.10
N VAL A 414 -12.95 12.97 -14.15
CA VAL A 414 -12.79 14.04 -15.16
C VAL A 414 -13.12 15.40 -14.54
N LEU A 415 -14.17 15.50 -13.72
CA LEU A 415 -14.54 16.73 -13.03
C LEU A 415 -13.44 17.19 -12.04
N LYS A 416 -12.84 16.25 -11.29
CA LYS A 416 -11.69 16.53 -10.42
C LYS A 416 -10.46 16.98 -11.23
N PHE A 417 -10.21 16.36 -12.38
CA PHE A 417 -9.12 16.74 -13.26
C PHE A 417 -9.34 18.15 -13.85
N PHE A 418 -10.57 18.51 -14.21
CA PHE A 418 -10.91 19.88 -14.63
C PHE A 418 -10.57 20.92 -13.54
N SER A 419 -10.89 20.65 -12.27
CA SER A 419 -10.49 21.54 -11.16
C SER A 419 -8.97 21.69 -11.05
N GLN A 420 -8.20 20.62 -11.26
CA GLN A 420 -6.73 20.69 -11.29
C GLN A 420 -6.22 21.51 -12.46
N ILE A 421 -6.83 21.38 -13.63
CA ILE A 421 -6.53 22.21 -14.81
C ILE A 421 -6.74 23.68 -14.45
N VAL A 422 -7.91 24.05 -13.92
CA VAL A 422 -8.27 25.44 -13.56
C VAL A 422 -7.24 26.05 -12.61
N VAL A 423 -6.78 25.29 -11.62
CA VAL A 423 -5.71 25.71 -10.69
C VAL A 423 -4.41 26.10 -11.40
N THR A 424 -4.07 25.42 -12.49
CA THR A 424 -2.83 25.64 -13.26
C THR A 424 -2.99 26.62 -14.43
N LEU A 425 -4.19 27.13 -14.69
CA LEU A 425 -4.42 28.00 -15.83
C LEU A 425 -3.76 29.37 -15.66
N PRO A 426 -3.09 29.90 -16.70
CA PRO A 426 -2.69 31.30 -16.74
C PRO A 426 -3.91 32.21 -16.57
N SER A 427 -3.74 33.33 -15.85
CA SER A 427 -4.89 34.16 -15.45
C SER A 427 -5.72 34.71 -16.63
N TRP A 428 -5.10 34.95 -17.79
CA TRP A 428 -5.83 35.36 -18.99
C TRP A 428 -6.77 34.25 -19.53
N GLN A 429 -6.36 32.98 -19.46
CA GLN A 429 -7.20 31.84 -19.82
C GLN A 429 -8.33 31.66 -18.82
N SER A 430 -8.08 31.90 -17.55
CA SER A 430 -9.12 31.88 -16.52
C SER A 430 -10.19 32.96 -16.78
N LEU A 431 -9.80 34.16 -17.20
CA LEU A 431 -10.73 35.22 -17.60
C LEU A 431 -11.54 34.83 -18.84
N ASP A 432 -10.90 34.28 -19.87
CA ASP A 432 -11.57 33.85 -21.10
C ASP A 432 -12.53 32.67 -20.87
N LEU A 433 -12.13 31.75 -19.99
CA LEU A 433 -12.96 30.60 -19.59
C LEU A 433 -14.20 31.06 -18.82
N LEU A 434 -14.04 32.00 -17.86
CA LEU A 434 -15.17 32.57 -17.14
C LEU A 434 -16.11 33.31 -18.10
N LYS A 435 -15.59 34.19 -18.96
CA LYS A 435 -16.39 34.90 -19.98
C LYS A 435 -17.22 33.94 -20.83
N MET A 436 -16.61 32.84 -21.30
CA MET A 436 -17.31 31.82 -22.08
C MET A 436 -18.44 31.15 -21.29
N LEU A 437 -18.21 30.80 -20.03
CA LEU A 437 -19.24 30.21 -19.17
C LEU A 437 -20.38 31.20 -18.88
N LEU A 438 -20.06 32.48 -18.65
CA LEU A 438 -21.06 33.54 -18.42
C LEU A 438 -21.91 33.78 -19.67
N ALA A 439 -21.31 33.86 -20.85
CA ALA A 439 -22.04 34.04 -22.10
C ALA A 439 -23.02 32.88 -22.37
N ASN A 440 -22.60 31.64 -22.08
CA ASN A 440 -23.48 30.47 -22.23
C ASN A 440 -24.60 30.44 -21.17
N LEU A 441 -24.32 30.85 -19.93
CA LEU A 441 -25.34 30.98 -18.88
C LEU A 441 -26.36 32.08 -19.21
N ASP A 442 -25.91 33.24 -19.67
CA ASP A 442 -26.80 34.36 -20.03
C ASP A 442 -27.70 34.00 -21.22
N ALA A 443 -27.12 33.34 -22.24
CA ALA A 443 -27.88 32.82 -23.37
C ALA A 443 -28.88 31.74 -22.94
N ALA A 444 -28.53 30.85 -22.01
CA ALA A 444 -29.42 29.81 -21.52
C ALA A 444 -30.59 30.39 -20.69
N THR A 445 -30.31 31.40 -19.87
CA THR A 445 -31.29 32.03 -18.96
C THR A 445 -32.25 32.98 -19.69
N SER A 446 -31.78 33.66 -20.74
CA SER A 446 -32.62 34.53 -21.57
C SER A 446 -33.65 33.76 -22.41
N ASN A 447 -33.42 32.47 -22.68
CA ASN A 447 -34.32 31.61 -23.46
C ASN A 447 -35.33 30.84 -22.59
N LEU A 448 -35.50 31.20 -21.32
CA LEU A 448 -36.42 30.53 -20.39
C LEU A 448 -37.88 30.94 -20.54
N ASP A 449 -38.22 31.91 -21.39
CA ASP A 449 -39.57 32.49 -21.48
C ASP A 449 -40.48 31.83 -22.56
N GLU A 450 -39.95 30.89 -23.36
CA GLU A 450 -40.69 30.22 -24.44
C GLU A 450 -40.79 28.71 -24.19
N GLY A 451 -41.89 28.07 -24.59
CA GLY A 451 -42.31 26.68 -24.27
C GLY A 451 -41.35 25.51 -24.58
N ASN A 452 -40.06 25.75 -24.86
CA ASN A 452 -39.00 24.77 -25.11
C ASN A 452 -38.27 24.30 -23.82
N PHE A 453 -39.01 24.09 -22.73
CA PHE A 453 -38.41 23.87 -21.40
C PHE A 453 -37.72 22.52 -21.19
N CYS A 454 -38.04 21.49 -21.97
CA CYS A 454 -37.43 20.18 -21.82
C CYS A 454 -35.99 20.14 -22.37
N ASN A 455 -35.67 21.01 -23.34
CA ASN A 455 -34.42 20.95 -24.10
C ASN A 455 -33.22 21.58 -23.36
N ASN A 456 -33.44 22.45 -22.36
CA ASN A 456 -32.37 23.24 -21.74
C ASN A 456 -31.90 22.75 -20.35
N ASN A 457 -32.54 21.73 -19.76
CA ASN A 457 -32.23 21.32 -18.38
C ASN A 457 -30.83 20.68 -18.24
N ASN A 458 -30.46 19.75 -19.13
CA ASN A 458 -29.15 19.09 -19.10
C ASN A 458 -28.02 20.07 -19.44
N TYR A 459 -28.28 20.96 -20.39
CA TYR A 459 -27.37 22.04 -20.77
C TYR A 459 -27.08 22.99 -19.60
N LEU A 460 -28.12 23.45 -18.90
CA LEU A 460 -27.97 24.30 -17.70
C LEU A 460 -27.29 23.58 -16.54
N GLN A 461 -27.56 22.30 -16.32
CA GLN A 461 -26.88 21.51 -15.29
C GLN A 461 -25.38 21.38 -15.56
N LEU A 462 -24.96 21.21 -16.81
CA LEU A 462 -23.53 21.14 -17.13
C LEU A 462 -22.84 22.50 -17.02
N ILE A 463 -23.51 23.59 -17.41
CA ILE A 463 -23.00 24.95 -17.15
C ILE A 463 -22.83 25.15 -15.64
N ASP A 464 -23.81 24.77 -14.83
CA ASP A 464 -23.74 24.82 -13.35
C ASP A 464 -22.51 24.06 -12.83
N ILE A 465 -22.33 22.81 -13.24
CA ILE A 465 -21.22 21.96 -12.80
C ILE A 465 -19.87 22.63 -13.12
N PHE A 466 -19.63 23.00 -14.38
CA PHE A 466 -18.35 23.58 -14.77
C PHE A 466 -18.11 24.97 -14.19
N LEU A 467 -19.15 25.81 -14.09
CA LEU A 467 -19.04 27.13 -13.47
C LEU A 467 -18.76 27.03 -11.97
N CYS A 468 -19.49 26.16 -11.25
CA CYS A 468 -19.25 25.94 -9.82
C CYS A 468 -17.86 25.35 -9.55
N LEU A 469 -17.39 24.39 -10.37
CA LEU A 469 -16.03 23.86 -10.27
C LEU A 469 -14.96 24.90 -10.60
N PHE A 470 -15.21 25.76 -11.58
CA PHE A 470 -14.32 26.87 -11.91
C PHE A 470 -14.22 27.86 -10.74
N LEU A 471 -15.36 28.33 -10.20
CA LEU A 471 -15.42 29.28 -9.11
C LEU A 471 -14.80 28.73 -7.80
N SER A 472 -14.90 27.41 -7.56
CA SER A 472 -14.28 26.79 -6.38
C SER A 472 -12.77 26.61 -6.50
N SER A 473 -12.23 26.55 -7.72
CA SER A 473 -10.85 26.13 -7.98
C SER A 473 -9.94 27.28 -8.43
N VAL A 474 -10.51 28.41 -8.87
CA VAL A 474 -9.75 29.53 -9.42
C VAL A 474 -8.88 30.22 -8.35
N ARG A 475 -7.63 30.52 -8.71
CA ARG A 475 -6.61 31.15 -7.84
C ARG A 475 -6.46 32.65 -8.07
N ILE A 476 -7.58 33.36 -8.14
CA ILE A 476 -7.57 34.80 -8.45
C ILE A 476 -7.21 35.68 -7.24
N ALA A 477 -7.49 35.20 -6.02
CA ALA A 477 -7.23 35.93 -4.77
C ALA A 477 -5.83 35.70 -4.19
N GLU A 478 -4.93 35.03 -4.93
CA GLU A 478 -3.54 34.87 -4.51
C GLU A 478 -2.76 36.19 -4.66
N HIS A 479 -1.87 36.48 -3.70
CA HIS A 479 -1.04 37.69 -3.67
C HIS A 479 -0.10 37.84 -4.89
N VAL A 480 0.07 36.79 -5.69
CA VAL A 480 0.93 36.77 -6.89
C VAL A 480 0.19 37.30 -8.13
N VAL A 481 -1.14 37.40 -8.08
CA VAL A 481 -1.96 37.84 -9.23
C VAL A 481 -1.91 39.36 -9.38
N PRO A 482 -1.57 39.90 -10.57
CA PRO A 482 -1.58 41.34 -10.82
C PRO A 482 -2.95 42.00 -10.61
N VAL A 483 -2.98 43.19 -9.99
CA VAL A 483 -4.20 43.93 -9.64
C VAL A 483 -5.14 44.13 -10.84
N ASN A 484 -4.63 44.53 -12.00
CA ASN A 484 -5.45 44.71 -13.22
C ASN A 484 -6.20 43.43 -13.64
N ILE A 485 -5.65 42.25 -13.36
CA ILE A 485 -6.30 40.98 -13.66
C ILE A 485 -7.41 40.71 -12.66
N VAL A 486 -7.18 41.02 -11.38
CA VAL A 486 -8.19 40.94 -10.32
C VAL A 486 -9.35 41.89 -10.63
N GLU A 487 -9.10 43.16 -10.98
CA GLU A 487 -10.13 44.13 -11.38
C GLU A 487 -10.98 43.64 -12.57
N ASN A 488 -10.33 43.04 -13.58
CA ASN A 488 -11.04 42.48 -14.72
C ASN A 488 -11.87 41.25 -14.34
N PHE A 489 -11.40 40.43 -13.41
CA PHE A 489 -12.17 39.32 -12.86
C PHE A 489 -13.35 39.80 -12.03
N GLU A 490 -13.17 40.85 -11.22
CA GLU A 490 -14.24 41.49 -10.45
C GLU A 490 -15.36 42.02 -11.35
N LYS A 491 -15.02 42.63 -12.50
CA LYS A 491 -16.02 43.03 -13.51
C LYS A 491 -16.86 41.84 -14.00
N LEU A 492 -16.23 40.69 -14.25
CA LEU A 492 -16.95 39.47 -14.64
C LEU A 492 -17.80 38.90 -13.49
N MET A 493 -17.36 39.04 -12.24
CA MET A 493 -18.17 38.67 -11.07
C MET A 493 -19.40 39.57 -10.91
N LEU A 494 -19.30 40.85 -11.25
CA LEU A 494 -20.44 41.77 -11.31
C LEU A 494 -21.38 41.45 -12.48
N GLU A 495 -20.84 41.07 -13.64
CA GLU A 495 -21.65 40.57 -14.76
C GLU A 495 -22.43 39.30 -14.38
N LEU A 496 -21.78 38.35 -13.69
CA LEU A 496 -22.45 37.16 -13.15
C LEU A 496 -23.55 37.53 -12.15
N LYS A 497 -23.34 38.55 -11.31
CA LYS A 497 -24.39 39.07 -10.40
C LYS A 497 -25.61 39.58 -11.17
N ASP A 498 -25.40 40.28 -12.28
CA ASP A 498 -26.49 40.77 -13.13
C ASP A 498 -27.22 39.62 -13.85
N ILE A 499 -26.51 38.59 -14.30
CA ILE A 499 -27.09 37.36 -14.85
C ILE A 499 -27.93 36.64 -13.78
N LEU A 500 -27.40 36.48 -12.56
CA LEU A 500 -28.13 35.87 -11.43
C LEU A 500 -29.38 36.66 -11.06
N LYS A 501 -29.35 38.00 -11.14
CA LYS A 501 -30.54 38.83 -10.94
C LYS A 501 -31.63 38.50 -11.96
N ARG A 502 -31.29 38.48 -13.26
CA ARG A 502 -32.22 38.12 -14.34
C ARG A 502 -32.75 36.71 -14.15
N PHE A 503 -31.87 35.74 -13.95
CA PHE A 503 -32.23 34.34 -13.75
C PHE A 503 -33.16 34.17 -12.54
N GLY A 504 -32.87 34.80 -11.40
CA GLY A 504 -33.73 34.75 -10.22
C GLY A 504 -35.11 35.38 -10.45
N THR A 505 -35.20 36.50 -11.18
CA THR A 505 -36.49 37.12 -11.52
C THR A 505 -37.32 36.26 -12.46
N THR A 506 -36.71 35.66 -13.48
CA THR A 506 -37.39 34.74 -14.41
C THR A 506 -37.82 33.46 -13.71
N LEU A 507 -36.98 32.90 -12.83
CA LEU A 507 -37.29 31.73 -12.02
C LEU A 507 -38.52 31.95 -11.11
N LEU A 508 -38.71 33.18 -10.62
CA LEU A 508 -39.89 33.55 -9.83
C LEU A 508 -41.14 33.77 -10.70
N ALA A 509 -40.99 34.17 -11.96
CA ALA A 509 -42.09 34.34 -12.90
C ALA A 509 -42.68 33.00 -13.39
N ILE A 510 -41.87 31.94 -13.44
CA ILE A 510 -42.29 30.59 -13.85
C ILE A 510 -42.74 29.70 -12.67
N GLU A 511 -43.42 28.60 -12.98
CA GLU A 511 -43.75 27.53 -12.02
C GLU A 511 -42.49 26.86 -11.45
N HIS A 512 -42.62 26.30 -10.23
CA HIS A 512 -41.47 25.73 -9.53
C HIS A 512 -40.92 24.49 -10.26
N LYS A 513 -39.67 24.59 -10.71
CA LYS A 513 -38.90 23.48 -11.28
C LYS A 513 -37.70 23.17 -10.39
N PRO A 514 -37.60 21.96 -9.80
CA PRO A 514 -36.57 21.66 -8.79
C PRO A 514 -35.15 21.68 -9.36
N ILE A 515 -34.95 21.22 -10.59
CA ILE A 515 -33.64 21.25 -11.27
C ILE A 515 -33.14 22.68 -11.48
N LEU A 516 -33.98 23.58 -11.99
CA LEU A 516 -33.61 24.98 -12.23
C LEU A 516 -33.36 25.71 -10.92
N MET A 517 -34.18 25.43 -9.90
CA MET A 517 -33.96 25.97 -8.55
C MET A 517 -32.61 25.51 -8.00
N ARG A 518 -32.25 24.22 -8.16
CA ARG A 518 -30.95 23.69 -7.72
C ARG A 518 -29.78 24.37 -8.42
N VAL A 519 -29.83 24.48 -9.74
CA VAL A 519 -28.81 25.16 -10.56
C VAL A 519 -28.64 26.62 -10.12
N TYR A 520 -29.75 27.36 -9.99
CA TYR A 520 -29.72 28.75 -9.53
C TYR A 520 -29.05 28.88 -8.15
N LEU A 521 -29.47 28.05 -7.18
CA LEU A 521 -28.95 28.11 -5.81
C LEU A 521 -27.47 27.72 -5.73
N ASN A 522 -27.01 26.73 -6.51
CA ASN A 522 -25.60 26.33 -6.57
C ASN A 522 -24.72 27.48 -7.03
N ILE A 523 -25.07 28.12 -8.14
CA ILE A 523 -24.32 29.26 -8.68
C ILE A 523 -24.35 30.44 -7.70
N CYS A 524 -25.50 30.74 -7.08
CA CYS A 524 -25.59 31.77 -6.04
C CYS A 524 -24.64 31.49 -4.88
N PHE A 525 -24.63 30.25 -4.37
CA PHE A 525 -23.76 29.87 -3.26
C PHE A 525 -22.29 30.03 -3.64
N MET A 526 -21.86 29.50 -4.79
CA MET A 526 -20.47 29.57 -5.23
C MET A 526 -20.01 31.00 -5.56
N TRP A 527 -20.88 31.80 -6.17
CA TRP A 527 -20.63 33.23 -6.38
C TRP A 527 -20.41 33.94 -5.04
N GLY A 528 -21.27 33.67 -4.05
CA GLY A 528 -21.14 34.25 -2.71
C GLY A 528 -19.83 33.88 -2.00
N GLU A 529 -19.38 32.62 -2.07
CA GLU A 529 -18.13 32.18 -1.46
C GLU A 529 -16.93 32.92 -2.07
N LEU A 530 -16.81 32.93 -3.41
CA LEU A 530 -15.70 33.60 -4.08
C LEU A 530 -15.76 35.12 -3.91
N TYR A 531 -16.96 35.71 -3.92
CA TYR A 531 -17.14 37.14 -3.71
C TYR A 531 -16.72 37.58 -2.30
N MET A 532 -17.00 36.78 -1.25
CA MET A 532 -16.48 37.03 0.10
C MET A 532 -14.96 36.95 0.16
N VAL A 533 -14.36 35.97 -0.51
CA VAL A 533 -12.89 35.84 -0.57
C VAL A 533 -12.27 37.05 -1.25
N LEU A 534 -12.81 37.47 -2.40
CA LEU A 534 -12.38 38.69 -3.08
C LEU A 534 -12.54 39.93 -2.20
N ALA A 535 -13.67 40.08 -1.51
CA ALA A 535 -13.92 41.22 -0.62
C ALA A 535 -12.98 41.25 0.61
N TYR A 536 -12.49 40.10 1.06
CA TYR A 536 -11.57 40.03 2.19
C TYR A 536 -10.13 40.40 1.78
N TYR A 537 -9.69 40.00 0.58
CA TYR A 537 -8.31 40.20 0.11
C TYR A 537 -8.12 41.40 -0.85
N SER A 538 -9.17 41.87 -1.53
CA SER A 538 -9.14 43.01 -2.45
C SER A 538 -9.52 44.31 -1.74
N SER A 539 -8.83 45.40 -2.03
CA SER A 539 -9.08 46.72 -1.43
C SER A 539 -10.23 47.48 -2.09
N GLU A 540 -10.69 47.06 -3.27
CA GLU A 540 -11.69 47.78 -4.07
C GLU A 540 -13.11 47.17 -3.97
N VAL A 541 -13.23 45.88 -3.62
CA VAL A 541 -14.52 45.20 -3.45
C VAL A 541 -15.15 45.61 -2.12
N ASN A 542 -15.92 46.69 -2.16
CA ASN A 542 -16.67 47.17 -1.01
C ASN A 542 -18.01 46.44 -0.90
N LEU A 543 -18.07 45.36 -0.10
CA LEU A 543 -19.33 44.91 0.50
C LEU A 543 -19.92 46.10 1.28
N LYS A 544 -20.96 46.72 0.74
CA LYS A 544 -21.66 47.81 1.44
C LYS A 544 -22.20 47.25 2.74
N LYS A 545 -21.71 47.76 3.86
CA LYS A 545 -22.21 47.48 5.22
C LYS A 545 -23.64 47.98 5.34
N HIS A 546 -24.59 47.18 4.84
CA HIS A 546 -26.00 47.41 5.11
C HIS A 546 -26.31 46.75 6.44
N ILE A 547 -26.72 47.57 7.42
CA ILE A 547 -27.27 47.06 8.67
C ILE A 547 -28.51 46.24 8.30
N ASP A 548 -28.41 44.93 8.50
CA ASP A 548 -29.52 44.04 8.21
C ASP A 548 -30.57 44.18 9.32
N ASN A 549 -31.55 45.05 9.11
CA ASN A 549 -32.59 45.35 10.09
C ASN A 549 -33.60 44.18 10.31
N ASP A 550 -33.42 43.04 9.65
CA ASP A 550 -34.32 41.88 9.70
C ASP A 550 -33.53 40.59 10.00
N PRO A 551 -33.68 40.02 11.21
CA PRO A 551 -32.90 38.87 11.66
C PRO A 551 -33.36 37.54 11.06
N SER A 552 -34.34 37.51 10.16
CA SER A 552 -34.84 36.23 9.60
C SER A 552 -33.75 35.42 8.90
N ALA A 553 -33.72 34.11 9.17
CA ALA A 553 -32.69 33.19 8.66
C ALA A 553 -32.59 33.18 7.13
N CYS A 554 -33.73 33.23 6.44
CA CYS A 554 -33.81 33.19 4.98
C CYS A 554 -33.53 34.54 4.30
N ASN A 555 -33.29 35.61 5.07
CA ASN A 555 -32.90 36.90 4.51
C ASN A 555 -31.41 36.91 4.17
N VAL A 556 -31.05 36.44 2.97
CA VAL A 556 -29.66 36.36 2.50
C VAL A 556 -29.18 37.62 1.76
N THR A 557 -29.94 38.72 1.85
CA THR A 557 -29.68 39.96 1.08
C THR A 557 -28.38 40.67 1.43
N TYR A 558 -27.77 40.35 2.58
CA TYR A 558 -26.46 40.86 3.00
C TYR A 558 -25.39 40.62 1.92
N ILE A 559 -25.37 39.42 1.32
CA ILE A 559 -24.49 39.06 0.21
C ILE A 559 -25.27 39.17 -1.11
N HIS A 560 -26.48 38.61 -1.14
CA HIS A 560 -27.29 38.42 -2.34
C HIS A 560 -28.28 39.56 -2.56
N SER A 561 -27.79 40.80 -2.48
CA SER A 561 -28.57 42.06 -2.54
C SER A 561 -29.24 42.35 -3.89
N TYR A 562 -28.94 41.56 -4.92
CA TYR A 562 -29.51 41.74 -6.26
C TYR A 562 -30.98 41.31 -6.36
N LEU A 563 -31.45 40.44 -5.44
CA LEU A 563 -32.86 40.21 -5.20
C LEU A 563 -33.28 40.84 -3.87
N ASN A 564 -34.53 41.29 -3.79
CA ASN A 564 -35.06 41.88 -2.57
C ASN A 564 -35.51 40.82 -1.55
N ARG A 565 -35.81 41.26 -0.32
CA ARG A 565 -36.25 40.39 0.78
C ARG A 565 -37.49 39.56 0.45
N ALA A 566 -38.47 40.14 -0.24
CA ALA A 566 -39.71 39.44 -0.61
C ALA A 566 -39.44 38.31 -1.61
N GLN A 567 -38.53 38.55 -2.56
CA GLN A 567 -38.11 37.55 -3.56
C GLN A 567 -37.38 36.37 -2.92
N TRP A 568 -36.41 36.62 -2.03
CA TRP A 568 -35.71 35.53 -1.32
C TRP A 568 -36.63 34.74 -0.38
N ARG A 569 -37.60 35.41 0.26
CA ARG A 569 -38.65 34.73 1.04
C ARG A 569 -39.51 33.83 0.17
N LEU A 570 -39.91 34.29 -1.02
CA LEU A 570 -40.69 33.49 -1.96
C LEU A 570 -39.90 32.28 -2.46
N ILE A 571 -38.60 32.42 -2.75
CA ILE A 571 -37.70 31.31 -3.08
C ILE A 571 -37.67 30.29 -1.94
N SER A 572 -37.45 30.76 -0.70
CA SER A 572 -37.45 29.89 0.48
C SER A 572 -38.77 29.15 0.65
N GLN A 573 -39.92 29.83 0.49
CA GLN A 573 -41.25 29.20 0.59
C GLN A 573 -41.46 28.15 -0.51
N ARG A 574 -41.05 28.43 -1.75
CA ARG A 574 -41.11 27.45 -2.84
C ARG A 574 -40.28 26.20 -2.55
N ILE A 575 -39.08 26.36 -1.99
CA ILE A 575 -38.22 25.23 -1.61
C ILE A 575 -38.80 24.43 -0.45
N THR A 576 -39.34 25.10 0.57
CA THR A 576 -39.97 24.43 1.72
C THR A 576 -41.18 23.61 1.29
N ASN A 577 -42.03 24.15 0.41
CA ASN A 577 -43.28 23.53 0.00
C ASN A 577 -43.11 22.50 -1.14
N PHE A 578 -42.21 22.74 -2.09
CA PHE A 578 -42.13 21.97 -3.35
C PHE A 578 -40.71 21.50 -3.72
N GLY A 579 -39.67 21.91 -2.97
CA GLY A 579 -38.28 21.66 -3.33
C GLY A 579 -37.75 20.28 -2.92
N GLU A 580 -36.90 19.71 -3.77
CA GLU A 580 -36.12 18.50 -3.46
C GLU A 580 -35.08 18.73 -2.35
N GLN A 581 -34.63 17.65 -1.71
CA GLN A 581 -33.64 17.70 -0.62
C GLN A 581 -32.35 18.47 -0.94
N PRO A 582 -31.74 18.36 -2.15
CA PRO A 582 -30.57 19.17 -2.50
C PRO A 582 -30.84 20.68 -2.45
N CYS A 583 -32.03 21.13 -2.87
CA CYS A 583 -32.40 22.55 -2.83
C CYS A 583 -32.50 23.06 -1.38
N LYS A 584 -33.09 22.26 -0.49
CA LYS A 584 -33.18 22.57 0.95
C LYS A 584 -31.78 22.70 1.57
N LYS A 585 -30.87 21.77 1.26
CA LYS A 585 -29.47 21.80 1.72
C LYS A 585 -28.72 23.04 1.25
N ILE A 586 -28.84 23.41 -0.02
CA ILE A 586 -28.16 24.62 -0.55
C ILE A 586 -28.75 25.89 0.08
N MET A 587 -30.08 25.94 0.28
CA MET A 587 -30.72 27.07 0.97
C MET A 587 -30.19 27.23 2.40
N GLN A 588 -30.06 26.14 3.16
CA GLN A 588 -29.42 26.17 4.49
C GLN A 588 -27.98 26.69 4.43
N ARG A 589 -27.20 26.24 3.43
CA ARG A 589 -25.83 26.75 3.21
C ARG A 589 -25.79 28.25 2.92
N LEU A 590 -26.74 28.78 2.16
CA LEU A 590 -26.87 30.23 1.91
C LEU A 590 -27.20 31.00 3.19
N CYS A 591 -28.06 30.47 4.06
CA CYS A 591 -28.34 31.06 5.38
C CYS A 591 -27.08 31.11 6.26
N VAL A 592 -26.27 30.04 6.26
CA VAL A 592 -24.99 30.00 6.99
C VAL A 592 -23.97 30.94 6.37
N GLN A 593 -23.91 31.02 5.03
CA GLN A 593 -23.01 31.90 4.29
C GLN A 593 -23.21 33.37 4.70
N LYS A 594 -24.46 33.81 4.88
CA LYS A 594 -24.78 35.14 5.43
C LYS A 594 -24.10 35.37 6.78
N LEU A 595 -24.22 34.44 7.73
CA LEU A 595 -23.59 34.58 9.05
C LEU A 595 -22.07 34.61 8.97
N ARG A 596 -21.48 33.81 8.08
CA ARG A 596 -20.02 33.85 7.83
C ARG A 596 -19.58 35.24 7.37
N ALA A 597 -20.31 35.83 6.43
CA ALA A 597 -20.00 37.17 5.96
C ALA A 597 -20.18 38.23 7.06
N MET A 598 -21.24 38.16 7.86
CA MET A 598 -21.42 39.06 9.01
C MET A 598 -20.24 38.93 9.99
N ASN A 599 -19.83 37.71 10.33
CA ASN A 599 -18.70 37.49 11.24
C ASN A 599 -17.34 37.94 10.68
N LEU A 600 -17.18 37.98 9.34
CA LEU A 600 -15.95 38.42 8.69
C LEU A 600 -15.87 39.95 8.55
N PHE A 601 -16.99 40.62 8.30
CA PHE A 601 -17.01 42.03 7.88
C PHE A 601 -17.67 42.99 8.88
N GLU A 602 -18.39 42.48 9.88
CA GLU A 602 -18.97 43.25 10.99
C GLU A 602 -18.17 43.04 12.29
N ALA A 603 -18.21 44.04 13.19
CA ALA A 603 -17.49 43.96 14.47
C ALA A 603 -18.20 43.06 15.50
N ASP A 604 -19.55 43.03 15.47
CA ASP A 604 -20.39 42.21 16.33
C ASP A 604 -21.51 41.56 15.51
N VAL A 605 -21.62 40.23 15.57
CA VAL A 605 -22.71 39.51 14.91
C VAL A 605 -23.99 39.62 15.73
N SER A 606 -25.11 39.99 15.10
CA SER A 606 -26.39 40.10 15.80
C SER A 606 -26.84 38.74 16.39
N ARG A 607 -27.04 38.71 17.71
CA ARG A 607 -27.50 37.52 18.44
C ARG A 607 -28.85 37.00 17.90
N GLU A 608 -29.71 37.89 17.43
CA GLU A 608 -31.01 37.58 16.86
C GLU A 608 -30.90 36.83 15.51
N ALA A 609 -29.98 37.23 14.62
CA ALA A 609 -29.75 36.53 13.37
C ALA A 609 -29.13 35.15 13.59
N THR A 610 -28.18 35.03 14.54
CA THR A 610 -27.59 33.75 14.94
C THR A 610 -28.67 32.80 15.48
N LEU A 611 -29.56 33.28 16.35
CA LEU A 611 -30.68 32.50 16.87
C LEU A 611 -31.66 32.07 15.77
N ALA A 612 -32.00 32.97 14.84
CA ALA A 612 -32.91 32.65 13.75
C ALA A 612 -32.36 31.54 12.83
N VAL A 613 -31.07 31.59 12.49
CA VAL A 613 -30.41 30.54 11.69
C VAL A 613 -30.30 29.24 12.48
N ALA A 614 -29.97 29.30 13.78
CA ALA A 614 -29.95 28.12 14.65
C ALA A 614 -31.31 27.41 14.67
N VAL A 615 -32.39 28.16 14.89
CA VAL A 615 -33.77 27.62 14.88
C VAL A 615 -34.12 27.02 13.52
N ASN A 616 -33.74 27.67 12.41
CA ASN A 616 -33.98 27.14 11.07
C ASN A 616 -33.28 25.78 10.84
N LEU A 617 -32.00 25.67 11.22
CA LEU A 617 -31.23 24.42 11.12
C LEU A 617 -31.81 23.31 12.00
N ILE A 618 -32.24 23.63 13.23
CA ILE A 618 -32.83 22.66 14.16
C ILE A 618 -34.22 22.20 13.68
N SER A 619 -35.05 23.12 13.19
CA SER A 619 -36.42 22.80 12.73
C SER A 619 -36.48 21.95 11.46
N SER A 620 -35.37 21.86 10.72
CA SER A 620 -35.26 21.16 9.42
C SER A 620 -34.37 19.91 9.51
N SER A 621 -34.29 19.29 10.70
CA SER A 621 -33.44 18.14 11.01
C SER A 621 -33.88 16.81 10.36
N ASP A 622 -34.05 16.80 9.04
CA ASP A 622 -34.13 15.57 8.23
C ASP A 622 -32.73 14.97 8.06
N GLU A 623 -32.65 13.65 7.85
CA GLU A 623 -31.46 12.77 7.94
C GLU A 623 -30.22 13.19 7.09
N LEU A 624 -30.32 14.17 6.18
CA LEU A 624 -29.22 14.66 5.32
C LEU A 624 -28.68 16.06 5.66
N SER A 625 -29.32 16.79 6.59
CA SER A 625 -28.83 18.09 7.11
C SER A 625 -27.68 17.95 8.13
N GLN A 626 -27.32 16.70 8.45
CA GLN A 626 -26.35 16.33 9.47
C GLN A 626 -24.93 16.81 9.15
N ASP A 627 -24.55 16.91 7.86
CA ASP A 627 -23.22 17.38 7.44
C ASP A 627 -22.91 18.82 7.92
N LEU A 628 -23.94 19.68 8.00
CA LEU A 628 -23.79 21.06 8.48
C LEU A 628 -23.46 21.11 9.98
N PHE A 629 -23.92 20.13 10.77
CA PHE A 629 -23.57 20.05 12.19
C PHE A 629 -22.11 19.61 12.42
N PHE A 630 -21.38 19.18 11.39
CA PHE A 630 -19.94 18.91 11.45
C PHE A 630 -19.09 20.10 10.95
N ASP A 631 -19.72 21.21 10.58
CA ASP A 631 -19.02 22.42 10.15
C ASP A 631 -18.50 23.21 11.35
N ASN A 632 -17.17 23.43 11.40
CA ASN A 632 -16.53 24.14 12.51
C ASN A 632 -17.11 25.53 12.75
N PHE A 633 -17.47 26.28 11.71
CA PHE A 633 -18.03 27.62 11.90
C PHE A 633 -19.40 27.57 12.59
N ILE A 634 -20.26 26.63 12.17
CA ILE A 634 -21.61 26.44 12.72
C ILE A 634 -21.50 26.00 14.19
N LEU A 635 -20.61 25.06 14.49
CA LEU A 635 -20.39 24.56 15.84
C LEU A 635 -19.95 25.64 16.83
N HIS A 636 -19.05 26.53 16.44
CA HIS A 636 -18.51 27.55 17.33
C HIS A 636 -19.44 28.76 17.49
N ASN A 637 -20.06 29.20 16.40
CA ASN A 637 -20.77 30.49 16.38
C ASN A 637 -22.29 30.36 16.46
N VAL A 638 -22.87 29.18 16.16
CA VAL A 638 -24.32 28.98 16.10
C VAL A 638 -24.83 28.02 17.19
N VAL A 639 -24.11 26.93 17.47
CA VAL A 639 -24.59 25.85 18.37
C VAL A 639 -24.38 26.14 19.86
N ILE A 640 -23.20 26.66 20.24
CA ILE A 640 -22.84 26.93 21.64
C ILE A 640 -23.79 27.95 22.32
N PRO A 641 -24.20 29.07 21.68
CA PRO A 641 -24.95 30.12 22.37
C PRO A 641 -26.44 29.84 22.60
N SER A 642 -27.05 28.84 21.94
CA SER A 642 -28.52 28.74 21.84
C SER A 642 -29.16 27.44 22.34
N SER A 643 -28.54 26.25 22.16
CA SER A 643 -29.28 24.97 22.33
C SER A 643 -28.38 23.70 22.34
N GLY A 644 -27.30 23.69 23.12
CA GLY A 644 -26.31 22.58 23.13
C GLY A 644 -26.86 21.17 23.45
N MET A 645 -27.89 21.06 24.31
CA MET A 645 -28.44 19.76 24.74
C MET A 645 -29.31 19.06 23.71
N GLU A 646 -30.18 19.79 23.02
CA GLU A 646 -31.06 19.23 21.99
C GLU A 646 -30.24 18.72 20.80
N ILE A 647 -29.22 19.49 20.42
CA ILE A 647 -28.28 19.13 19.35
C ILE A 647 -27.42 17.94 19.78
N ALA A 648 -26.94 17.89 21.02
CA ALA A 648 -26.22 16.72 21.54
C ALA A 648 -27.08 15.44 21.47
N ASP A 649 -28.37 15.49 21.83
CA ASP A 649 -29.28 14.33 21.71
C ASP A 649 -29.53 13.91 20.25
N VAL A 650 -29.65 14.87 19.33
CA VAL A 650 -29.77 14.59 17.88
C VAL A 650 -28.48 13.98 17.32
N LEU A 651 -27.31 14.50 17.69
CA LEU A 651 -26.00 13.98 17.26
C LEU A 651 -25.76 12.56 17.78
N VAL A 652 -26.02 12.30 19.06
CA VAL A 652 -25.90 10.96 19.67
C VAL A 652 -26.79 9.96 18.94
N LYS A 653 -28.07 10.31 18.70
CA LYS A 653 -29.00 9.44 17.95
C LYS A 653 -28.54 9.20 16.51
N THR A 654 -28.02 10.24 15.86
CA THR A 654 -27.54 10.18 14.48
C THR A 654 -26.34 9.26 14.34
N ILE A 655 -25.31 9.45 15.16
CA ILE A 655 -24.07 8.68 15.09
C ILE A 655 -24.36 7.20 15.32
N ILE A 656 -25.21 6.88 16.31
CA ILE A 656 -25.64 5.49 16.58
C ILE A 656 -26.42 4.88 15.42
N LYS A 657 -27.28 5.64 14.74
CA LYS A 657 -27.97 5.17 13.54
C LYS A 657 -27.00 4.90 12.39
N THR A 658 -26.01 5.78 12.18
CA THR A 658 -25.06 5.69 11.06
C THR A 658 -23.92 4.69 11.28
N GLY A 659 -23.57 4.40 12.54
CA GLY A 659 -22.41 3.58 12.90
C GLY A 659 -21.05 4.26 12.67
N ASP A 660 -21.03 5.51 12.22
CA ASP A 660 -19.79 6.25 11.92
C ASP A 660 -19.29 7.06 13.13
N PHE A 661 -18.66 6.34 14.06
CA PHE A 661 -18.11 6.93 15.28
C PHE A 661 -16.87 7.81 15.05
N GLN A 662 -16.24 7.77 13.87
CA GLN A 662 -15.03 8.58 13.58
C GLN A 662 -15.36 10.07 13.48
N LYS A 663 -16.59 10.42 13.07
CA LYS A 663 -17.05 11.81 12.99
C LYS A 663 -16.99 12.56 14.32
N LEU A 664 -16.92 11.86 15.45
CA LEU A 664 -16.79 12.48 16.78
C LEU A 664 -15.45 13.20 17.00
N GLN A 665 -14.40 12.81 16.28
CA GLN A 665 -13.09 13.48 16.35
C GLN A 665 -13.13 14.94 15.87
N MET A 666 -14.11 15.29 15.03
CA MET A 666 -14.30 16.66 14.55
C MET A 666 -14.67 17.63 15.68
N PHE A 667 -15.24 17.13 16.77
CA PHE A 667 -15.69 17.95 17.90
C PHE A 667 -14.64 18.14 18.98
N ASN A 668 -13.45 17.55 18.86
CA ASN A 668 -12.42 17.53 19.92
C ASN A 668 -12.07 18.91 20.50
N ASN A 669 -12.14 19.96 19.68
CA ASN A 669 -11.80 21.32 20.10
C ASN A 669 -12.96 22.03 20.84
N ASN A 670 -14.17 21.46 20.86
CA ASN A 670 -15.37 22.06 21.43
C ASN A 670 -15.77 21.37 22.75
N VAL A 671 -15.02 21.65 23.81
CA VAL A 671 -15.20 21.05 25.15
C VAL A 671 -16.63 21.22 25.69
N PRO A 672 -17.32 22.37 25.56
CA PRO A 672 -18.71 22.51 26.04
C PRO A 672 -19.69 21.53 25.38
N LEU A 673 -19.61 21.36 24.04
CA LEU A 673 -20.46 20.43 23.32
C LEU A 673 -20.13 18.97 23.68
N ILE A 674 -18.86 18.63 23.85
CA ILE A 674 -18.42 17.30 24.27
C ILE A 674 -18.95 16.96 25.66
N ARG A 675 -18.94 17.92 26.60
CA ARG A 675 -19.53 17.72 27.94
C ARG A 675 -21.01 17.35 27.85
N GLU A 676 -21.78 18.04 26.99
CA GLU A 676 -23.20 17.74 26.79
C GLU A 676 -23.42 16.40 26.07
N ILE A 677 -22.59 16.06 25.08
CA ILE A 677 -22.61 14.74 24.41
C ILE A 677 -22.32 13.62 25.41
N ILE A 678 -21.26 13.76 26.23
CA ILE A 678 -20.92 12.79 27.28
C ILE A 678 -22.09 12.63 28.23
N TYR A 679 -22.65 13.73 28.75
CA TYR A 679 -23.79 13.68 29.65
C TYR A 679 -25.00 12.94 29.04
N VAL A 680 -25.35 13.23 27.78
CA VAL A 680 -26.42 12.50 27.07
C VAL A 680 -26.08 11.01 26.98
N CYS A 681 -24.85 10.62 26.64
CA CYS A 681 -24.41 9.23 26.61
C CYS A 681 -24.56 8.54 27.97
N LEU A 682 -24.15 9.17 29.07
CA LEU A 682 -24.30 8.62 30.42
C LEU A 682 -25.79 8.41 30.79
N VAL A 683 -26.65 9.39 30.46
CA VAL A 683 -28.10 9.28 30.69
C VAL A 683 -28.74 8.17 29.85
N LYS A 684 -28.28 7.95 28.61
CA LYS A 684 -28.81 6.87 27.77
C LYS A 684 -28.29 5.49 28.19
N LEU A 685 -27.04 5.41 28.66
CA LEU A 685 -26.45 4.21 29.25
C LEU A 685 -27.23 3.74 30.48
N SER A 686 -27.50 4.63 31.44
CA SER A 686 -28.33 4.28 32.62
C SER A 686 -29.75 3.85 32.22
N LYS A 687 -30.34 4.48 31.20
CA LYS A 687 -31.66 4.10 30.65
C LYS A 687 -31.68 2.75 29.93
N SER A 688 -30.52 2.16 29.63
CA SER A 688 -30.42 0.84 28.98
C SER A 688 -30.65 -0.33 29.95
N PHE A 689 -30.74 -0.03 31.25
CA PHE A 689 -31.14 -0.95 32.32
C PHE A 689 -32.66 -0.90 32.57
N ALA A 690 -33.29 -2.05 32.84
CA ALA A 690 -34.76 -2.22 32.88
C ALA A 690 -35.49 -1.31 33.90
N SER A 691 -36.71 -0.88 33.57
CA SER A 691 -37.44 0.18 34.28
C SER A 691 -37.89 -0.13 35.71
N LYS A 692 -38.04 -1.41 36.09
CA LYS A 692 -38.49 -1.80 37.43
C LYS A 692 -37.40 -1.71 38.52
N VAL A 693 -36.12 -1.57 38.15
CA VAL A 693 -34.95 -1.59 39.07
C VAL A 693 -34.08 -0.32 38.93
N ARG A 694 -34.53 0.70 38.16
CA ARG A 694 -33.76 1.95 37.90
C ARG A 694 -33.35 2.72 39.15
N ALA A 695 -34.07 2.58 40.26
CA ALA A 695 -33.75 3.29 41.50
C ALA A 695 -32.52 2.71 42.24
N ASP A 696 -32.13 1.47 41.93
CA ASP A 696 -31.17 0.72 42.75
C ASP A 696 -29.80 0.46 42.07
N SER A 697 -29.63 0.85 40.79
CA SER A 697 -28.33 0.71 40.10
C SER A 697 -27.29 1.71 40.61
N VAL A 698 -26.02 1.34 40.56
CA VAL A 698 -24.91 2.23 40.95
C VAL A 698 -24.84 3.44 40.01
N THR A 699 -24.96 3.21 38.70
CA THR A 699 -24.90 4.27 37.68
C THR A 699 -26.06 5.27 37.76
N SER A 700 -27.28 4.85 38.10
CA SER A 700 -28.42 5.77 38.28
C SER A 700 -28.29 6.63 39.54
N ARG A 701 -27.81 6.07 40.65
CA ARG A 701 -27.53 6.82 41.89
C ARG A 701 -26.39 7.82 41.71
N MET A 702 -25.37 7.44 40.95
CA MET A 702 -24.30 8.36 40.53
C MET A 702 -24.85 9.54 39.72
N LEU A 703 -25.77 9.32 38.77
CA LEU A 703 -26.37 10.41 37.99
C LEU A 703 -27.32 11.29 38.80
N ASN A 704 -28.02 10.75 39.80
CA ASN A 704 -28.89 11.53 40.69
C ASN A 704 -28.10 12.43 41.65
N SER A 705 -26.87 12.03 41.99
CA SER A 705 -25.95 12.79 42.85
C SER A 705 -24.97 13.67 42.06
N PHE A 706 -25.05 13.65 40.72
CA PHE A 706 -24.18 14.39 39.82
C PHE A 706 -24.68 15.82 39.58
N ASP A 707 -23.84 16.80 39.90
CA ASP A 707 -24.14 18.21 39.62
C ASP A 707 -23.64 18.60 38.22
N LYS A 708 -24.61 18.92 37.34
CA LYS A 708 -24.35 19.32 35.95
C LYS A 708 -23.53 20.61 35.84
N SER A 709 -23.63 21.51 36.82
CA SER A 709 -22.98 22.83 36.75
C SER A 709 -21.48 22.78 37.03
N THR A 710 -21.04 21.84 37.88
CA THR A 710 -19.65 21.71 38.34
C THR A 710 -18.91 20.52 37.71
N PHE A 711 -19.62 19.53 37.17
CA PHE A 711 -19.05 18.33 36.51
C PHE A 711 -18.03 17.56 37.39
N HIS A 712 -18.17 17.60 38.73
CA HIS A 712 -17.23 16.94 39.65
C HIS A 712 -17.65 15.51 40.02
N ALA A 713 -16.67 14.61 40.14
CA ALA A 713 -16.89 13.19 40.40
C ALA A 713 -16.96 12.81 41.90
N THR A 714 -16.71 13.75 42.82
CA THR A 714 -16.55 13.50 44.28
C THR A 714 -17.76 12.86 44.94
N ASN A 715 -18.98 13.21 44.53
CA ASN A 715 -20.20 12.60 45.06
C ASN A 715 -20.45 11.19 44.50
N MET A 716 -19.99 10.91 43.28
CA MET A 716 -20.16 9.62 42.62
C MET A 716 -19.30 8.53 43.27
N VAL A 717 -18.10 8.86 43.80
CA VAL A 717 -17.21 7.91 44.50
C VAL A 717 -17.91 7.20 45.66
N LYS A 718 -18.78 7.91 46.40
CA LYS A 718 -19.45 7.40 47.61
C LYS A 718 -20.41 6.24 47.31
N GLU A 719 -20.98 6.21 46.10
CA GLU A 719 -21.94 5.19 45.67
C GLU A 719 -21.27 3.84 45.33
N LEU A 720 -19.95 3.78 45.16
CA LEU A 720 -19.20 2.56 44.85
C LEU A 720 -19.21 1.51 45.99
N LYS A 721 -19.60 1.87 47.21
CA LYS A 721 -19.58 0.98 48.39
C LYS A 721 -20.85 0.14 48.56
N GLN A 722 -21.91 0.42 47.79
CA GLN A 722 -23.23 -0.16 48.02
C GLN A 722 -23.46 -1.36 47.09
N LYS A 723 -23.85 -2.52 47.65
CA LYS A 723 -24.12 -3.73 46.85
C LYS A 723 -25.37 -3.54 45.97
N SER A 724 -25.24 -3.84 44.68
CA SER A 724 -26.32 -3.88 43.69
C SER A 724 -27.10 -5.21 43.74
N GLN A 725 -28.37 -5.16 43.35
CA GLN A 725 -29.22 -6.35 43.16
C GLN A 725 -29.11 -6.86 41.72
N THR A 726 -29.65 -8.05 41.42
CA THR A 726 -29.66 -8.62 40.08
C THR A 726 -30.48 -7.78 39.09
N MET A 727 -29.92 -7.49 37.92
CA MET A 727 -30.50 -6.57 36.92
C MET A 727 -30.57 -7.17 35.50
N ASP A 728 -31.51 -6.67 34.68
CA ASP A 728 -31.63 -6.98 33.25
C ASP A 728 -31.14 -5.80 32.39
N VAL A 729 -30.42 -6.10 31.28
CA VAL A 729 -29.72 -5.11 30.44
C VAL A 729 -29.99 -5.31 28.96
N ASN A 730 -30.10 -4.20 28.22
CA ASN A 730 -30.04 -4.22 26.77
C ASN A 730 -28.58 -4.17 26.28
N GLU A 731 -27.99 -5.34 26.07
CA GLU A 731 -26.58 -5.53 25.67
C GLU A 731 -26.19 -4.76 24.40
N ILE A 732 -27.06 -4.74 23.38
CA ILE A 732 -26.81 -4.06 22.09
C ILE A 732 -26.65 -2.54 22.29
N LYS A 733 -27.55 -1.93 23.08
CA LYS A 733 -27.49 -0.49 23.35
C LYS A 733 -26.26 -0.12 24.16
N VAL A 734 -25.91 -0.91 25.17
CA VAL A 734 -24.71 -0.66 25.99
C VAL A 734 -23.44 -0.72 25.13
N SER A 735 -23.31 -1.70 24.24
CA SER A 735 -22.19 -1.81 23.30
C SER A 735 -22.04 -0.56 22.42
N GLN A 736 -23.15 -0.08 21.82
CA GLN A 736 -23.16 1.11 20.95
C GLN A 736 -22.72 2.38 21.69
N TYR A 737 -23.19 2.61 22.92
CA TYR A 737 -22.78 3.78 23.71
C TYR A 737 -21.35 3.66 24.24
N LEU A 738 -20.86 2.46 24.56
CA LEU A 738 -19.45 2.25 24.92
C LEU A 738 -18.52 2.52 23.74
N GLU A 739 -18.91 2.12 22.53
CA GLU A 739 -18.17 2.44 21.30
C GLU A 739 -18.14 3.96 21.04
N MET A 740 -19.25 4.65 21.32
CA MET A 740 -19.30 6.11 21.27
C MET A 740 -18.33 6.76 22.28
N ILE A 741 -18.33 6.33 23.54
CA ILE A 741 -17.39 6.84 24.56
C ILE A 741 -15.93 6.56 24.16
N LYS A 742 -15.65 5.38 23.59
CA LYS A 742 -14.30 5.01 23.12
C LYS A 742 -13.79 5.93 22.01
N SER A 743 -14.68 6.39 21.12
CA SER A 743 -14.30 7.26 19.99
C SER A 743 -13.97 8.70 20.39
N ILE A 744 -14.39 9.13 21.59
CA ILE A 744 -14.06 10.45 22.16
C ILE A 744 -12.68 10.35 22.81
N PRO A 745 -11.71 11.22 22.47
CA PRO A 745 -10.36 11.19 23.04
C PRO A 745 -10.34 11.82 24.44
N ILE A 746 -11.07 11.22 25.37
CA ILE A 746 -11.15 11.60 26.78
C ILE A 746 -9.77 11.93 27.40
N PRO A 747 -8.69 11.17 27.12
CA PRO A 747 -7.38 11.43 27.71
C PRO A 747 -6.67 12.69 27.23
N GLN A 748 -7.07 13.22 26.07
CA GLN A 748 -6.45 14.41 25.46
C GLN A 748 -7.04 15.72 26.00
N PHE A 749 -8.14 15.68 26.77
CA PHE A 749 -8.70 16.87 27.39
C PHE A 749 -7.87 17.32 28.61
N ASP A 750 -7.58 18.61 28.69
CA ASP A 750 -6.93 19.22 29.88
C ASP A 750 -7.85 19.27 31.10
N ASP A 751 -9.16 19.08 30.89
CA ASP A 751 -10.16 19.13 31.95
C ASP A 751 -10.22 17.82 32.74
N LYS A 752 -9.56 17.84 33.90
CA LYS A 752 -9.51 16.75 34.88
C LYS A 752 -10.90 16.27 35.30
N ASN A 753 -11.90 17.15 35.37
CA ASN A 753 -13.24 16.80 35.84
C ASN A 753 -13.96 15.85 34.87
N ILE A 754 -13.81 16.06 33.55
CA ILE A 754 -14.42 15.20 32.53
C ILE A 754 -13.85 13.78 32.62
N GLN A 755 -12.52 13.68 32.75
CA GLN A 755 -11.83 12.40 32.84
C GLN A 755 -12.26 11.63 34.10
N GLU A 756 -12.35 12.30 35.25
CA GLU A 756 -12.77 11.71 36.52
C GLU A 756 -14.21 11.19 36.48
N VAL A 757 -15.15 11.98 35.96
CA VAL A 757 -16.58 11.61 35.89
C VAL A 757 -16.78 10.40 35.00
N VAL A 758 -16.18 10.38 33.80
CA VAL A 758 -16.31 9.24 32.89
C VAL A 758 -15.66 8.00 33.49
N LEU A 759 -14.49 8.13 34.12
CA LEU A 759 -13.80 7.01 34.75
C LEU A 759 -14.63 6.40 35.89
N ILE A 760 -15.15 7.20 36.83
CA ILE A 760 -16.00 6.67 37.91
C ILE A 760 -17.25 6.04 37.36
N TYR A 761 -17.90 6.69 36.39
CA TYR A 761 -19.13 6.16 35.83
C TYR A 761 -18.89 4.79 35.17
N LEU A 762 -17.79 4.61 34.43
CA LEU A 762 -17.43 3.32 33.84
C LEU A 762 -17.12 2.26 34.90
N ILE A 763 -16.48 2.62 36.02
CA ILE A 763 -16.24 1.71 37.16
C ILE A 763 -17.58 1.32 37.82
N GLY A 764 -18.49 2.27 38.01
CA GLY A 764 -19.84 2.00 38.50
C GLY A 764 -20.65 1.11 37.54
N LEU A 765 -20.49 1.33 36.23
CA LEU A 765 -21.12 0.51 35.20
C LEU A 765 -20.58 -0.92 35.22
N ALA A 766 -19.29 -1.12 35.50
CA ALA A 766 -18.72 -2.46 35.67
C ALA A 766 -19.36 -3.22 36.84
N LEU A 767 -19.64 -2.54 37.95
CA LEU A 767 -20.36 -3.11 39.10
C LEU A 767 -21.80 -3.51 38.74
N ASP A 768 -22.51 -2.64 38.01
CA ASP A 768 -23.86 -2.95 37.55
C ASP A 768 -23.85 -4.17 36.60
N MET A 769 -22.87 -4.25 35.69
CA MET A 769 -22.73 -5.35 34.71
C MET A 769 -22.42 -6.71 35.35
N GLN A 770 -21.73 -6.76 36.49
CA GLN A 770 -21.51 -8.02 37.23
C GLN A 770 -22.79 -8.61 37.83
N CYS A 771 -23.76 -7.76 38.17
CA CYS A 771 -25.04 -8.18 38.70
C CYS A 771 -26.03 -8.59 37.60
N CYS A 772 -25.61 -8.58 36.34
CA CYS A 772 -26.44 -8.91 35.19
C CYS A 772 -26.17 -10.33 34.69
N LYS A 773 -27.23 -11.05 34.26
CA LYS A 773 -27.10 -12.34 33.58
C LYS A 773 -26.76 -12.12 32.09
N LEU A 774 -25.51 -11.81 31.80
CA LEU A 774 -25.03 -11.58 30.42
C LEU A 774 -24.85 -12.92 29.67
N GLN A 775 -25.16 -12.93 28.36
CA GLN A 775 -24.93 -14.12 27.52
C GLN A 775 -23.46 -14.31 27.14
N ASP A 776 -22.71 -13.21 26.96
CA ASP A 776 -21.27 -13.19 26.64
C ASP A 776 -20.55 -12.07 27.43
N LYS A 777 -19.32 -12.34 27.89
CA LYS A 777 -18.45 -11.39 28.61
C LYS A 777 -17.76 -10.37 27.69
N ALA A 778 -18.03 -10.39 26.39
CA ALA A 778 -17.44 -9.49 25.40
C ALA A 778 -17.63 -7.99 25.74
N ILE A 779 -18.81 -7.60 26.22
CA ILE A 779 -19.12 -6.20 26.57
C ILE A 779 -18.34 -5.76 27.81
N THR A 780 -18.22 -6.63 28.82
CA THR A 780 -17.40 -6.39 30.01
C THR A 780 -15.93 -6.17 29.63
N ARG A 781 -15.39 -7.00 28.73
CA ARG A 781 -14.02 -6.81 28.20
C ARG A 781 -13.87 -5.51 27.41
N GLN A 782 -14.88 -5.08 26.65
CA GLN A 782 -14.86 -3.81 25.94
C GLN A 782 -14.82 -2.62 26.91
N LEU A 783 -15.64 -2.64 27.97
CA LEU A 783 -15.63 -1.64 29.02
C LEU A 783 -14.26 -1.57 29.70
N GLU A 784 -13.71 -2.71 30.13
CA GLU A 784 -12.40 -2.77 30.79
C GLU A 784 -11.28 -2.22 29.90
N LYS A 785 -11.29 -2.53 28.60
CA LYS A 785 -10.34 -1.96 27.62
C LYS A 785 -10.45 -0.44 27.50
N ILE A 786 -11.66 0.13 27.56
CA ILE A 786 -11.85 1.59 27.54
C ILE A 786 -11.26 2.20 28.81
N VAL A 787 -11.52 1.60 29.98
CA VAL A 787 -10.94 2.04 31.26
C VAL A 787 -9.41 1.98 31.21
N ILE A 788 -8.82 0.87 30.74
CA ILE A 788 -7.36 0.74 30.57
C ILE A 788 -6.82 1.85 29.67
N GLY A 789 -7.46 2.08 28.50
CA GLY A 789 -7.06 3.13 27.56
C GLY A 789 -7.06 4.52 28.19
N ILE A 790 -8.09 4.86 28.97
CA ILE A 790 -8.18 6.16 29.66
C ILE A 790 -7.07 6.30 30.71
N VAL A 791 -6.83 5.27 31.51
CA VAL A 791 -5.85 5.30 32.61
C VAL A 791 -4.40 5.31 32.10
N GLN A 792 -4.10 4.61 31.00
CA GLN A 792 -2.75 4.59 30.41
C GLN A 792 -2.30 5.94 29.85
N SER A 793 -3.24 6.72 29.31
CA SER A 793 -2.94 7.91 28.51
C SER A 793 -3.07 9.22 29.29
N SER A 794 -3.79 9.24 30.42
CA SER A 794 -4.01 10.43 31.22
C SER A 794 -3.07 10.51 32.43
N VAL A 795 -2.04 11.36 32.35
CA VAL A 795 -1.11 11.60 33.47
C VAL A 795 -1.83 12.26 34.67
N LEU A 796 -2.90 13.01 34.40
CA LEU A 796 -3.71 13.76 35.36
C LEU A 796 -4.55 12.88 36.30
N LEU A 797 -4.96 11.69 35.86
CA LEU A 797 -5.78 10.75 36.66
C LEU A 797 -4.98 10.00 37.73
N ASN A 798 -3.65 10.06 37.71
CA ASN A 798 -2.81 9.49 38.77
C ASN A 798 -3.10 10.07 40.16
N VAL A 799 -3.79 11.22 40.24
CA VAL A 799 -4.19 11.92 41.48
C VAL A 799 -5.46 11.37 42.11
N PHE A 800 -6.25 10.61 41.36
CA PHE A 800 -7.67 10.35 41.68
C PHE A 800 -7.94 8.98 42.33
N PHE A 801 -7.01 8.03 42.23
CA PHE A 801 -7.21 6.66 42.72
C PHE A 801 -7.08 6.56 44.25
N GLU A 802 -8.18 6.77 44.95
CA GLU A 802 -8.31 6.47 46.39
C GLU A 802 -8.39 4.95 46.65
N SER A 803 -8.09 4.52 47.88
CA SER A 803 -8.09 3.11 48.30
C SER A 803 -9.39 2.37 47.96
N ASN A 804 -10.55 3.02 48.07
CA ASN A 804 -11.83 2.41 47.73
C ASN A 804 -11.95 2.08 46.24
N VAL A 805 -11.50 2.98 45.36
CA VAL A 805 -11.59 2.80 43.90
C VAL A 805 -10.67 1.66 43.44
N ILE A 806 -9.46 1.59 44.01
CA ILE A 806 -8.48 0.53 43.71
C ILE A 806 -9.02 -0.84 44.13
N LEU A 807 -9.56 -0.95 45.34
CA LEU A 807 -10.14 -2.21 45.82
C LEU A 807 -11.37 -2.63 45.00
N THR A 808 -12.20 -1.67 44.56
CA THR A 808 -13.31 -1.95 43.65
C THR A 808 -12.83 -2.52 42.32
N ILE A 809 -11.74 -1.99 41.74
CA ILE A 809 -11.18 -2.53 40.49
C ILE A 809 -10.63 -3.95 40.70
N VAL A 810 -9.82 -4.16 41.74
CA VAL A 810 -9.19 -5.47 42.03
C VAL A 810 -10.23 -6.57 42.25
N ASN A 811 -11.30 -6.26 42.98
CA ASN A 811 -12.34 -7.23 43.28
C ASN A 811 -13.30 -7.50 42.11
N ASN A 812 -13.48 -6.54 41.18
CA ASN A 812 -14.55 -6.63 40.20
C ASN A 812 -14.12 -6.75 38.73
N PHE A 813 -12.87 -6.43 38.38
CA PHE A 813 -12.43 -6.50 36.98
C PHE A 813 -11.79 -7.87 36.67
N GLU A 814 -11.95 -8.37 35.45
CA GLU A 814 -11.19 -9.53 34.96
C GLU A 814 -9.75 -9.14 34.62
N SER A 815 -9.56 -7.98 33.99
CA SER A 815 -8.25 -7.42 33.61
C SER A 815 -7.62 -6.58 34.73
N TYR A 816 -7.89 -6.92 35.99
CA TYR A 816 -7.48 -6.15 37.17
C TYR A 816 -5.97 -5.96 37.26
N SER A 817 -5.18 -6.97 36.87
CA SER A 817 -3.71 -6.95 36.93
C SER A 817 -3.09 -5.87 36.03
N GLU A 818 -3.64 -5.67 34.82
CA GLU A 818 -3.18 -4.65 33.88
C GLU A 818 -3.50 -3.25 34.39
N VAL A 819 -4.76 -3.00 34.80
CA VAL A 819 -5.20 -1.72 35.35
C VAL A 819 -4.40 -1.36 36.60
N PHE A 820 -4.21 -2.32 37.51
CA PHE A 820 -3.44 -2.14 38.74
C PHE A 820 -1.99 -1.77 38.43
N THR A 821 -1.35 -2.44 37.46
CA THR A 821 0.02 -2.14 37.04
C THR A 821 0.20 -0.68 36.60
N ILE A 822 -0.77 -0.14 35.85
CA ILE A 822 -0.74 1.25 35.37
C ILE A 822 -0.94 2.22 36.53
N ILE A 823 -1.90 1.96 37.43
CA ILE A 823 -2.13 2.76 38.63
C ILE A 823 -0.86 2.81 39.50
N MET A 824 -0.17 1.68 39.66
CA MET A 824 1.07 1.59 40.43
C MET A 824 2.21 2.44 39.87
N GLN A 825 2.31 2.61 38.53
CA GLN A 825 3.27 3.53 37.91
C GLN A 825 3.10 4.99 38.36
N GLY A 826 1.86 5.39 38.64
CA GLY A 826 1.49 6.75 39.05
C GLY A 826 1.66 7.00 40.54
N ILE A 827 1.23 6.05 41.38
CA ILE A 827 1.23 6.18 42.85
C ILE A 827 2.67 6.20 43.42
N LEU A 828 3.56 5.33 42.93
CA LEU A 828 4.91 5.16 43.47
C LEU A 828 5.87 6.32 43.19
N LYS A 829 5.44 7.36 42.46
CA LYS A 829 6.25 8.56 42.16
C LYS A 829 5.90 9.77 43.04
N ASN A 830 4.92 9.67 43.94
CA ASN A 830 4.42 10.81 44.71
C ASN A 830 4.28 10.48 46.22
N LYS A 831 5.06 11.19 47.05
CA LYS A 831 5.12 11.01 48.51
C LYS A 831 3.76 10.99 49.23
N SER A 832 2.90 11.97 48.94
CA SER A 832 1.59 12.13 49.60
C SER A 832 0.65 10.93 49.41
N ARG A 833 0.83 10.19 48.31
CA ARG A 833 -0.01 9.06 47.91
C ARG A 833 0.52 7.73 48.40
N LEU A 834 1.84 7.64 48.60
CA LEU A 834 2.43 6.48 49.27
C LEU A 834 1.82 6.31 50.67
N ASP A 835 1.57 7.41 51.38
CA ASP A 835 0.93 7.39 52.69
C ASP A 835 -0.52 6.87 52.61
N SER A 836 -1.29 7.24 51.58
CA SER A 836 -2.65 6.69 51.35
C SER A 836 -2.62 5.20 50.96
N PHE A 837 -1.55 4.74 50.33
CA PHE A 837 -1.38 3.34 49.93
C PHE A 837 -1.14 2.41 51.14
N LYS A 838 -0.77 2.96 52.31
CA LYS A 838 -0.60 2.21 53.56
C LYS A 838 -1.85 1.40 53.96
N SER A 839 -3.05 1.95 53.74
CA SER A 839 -4.30 1.24 54.07
C SER A 839 -4.48 0.00 53.20
N ILE A 840 -4.14 0.11 51.91
CA ILE A 840 -4.25 -0.95 50.90
C ILE A 840 -3.25 -2.07 51.21
N ILE A 841 -2.03 -1.72 51.63
CA ILE A 841 -1.04 -2.72 52.08
C ILE A 841 -1.58 -3.49 53.28
N GLY A 842 -2.24 -2.81 54.23
CA GLY A 842 -2.94 -3.46 55.34
C GLY A 842 -3.95 -4.51 54.85
N ASP A 843 -4.80 -4.14 53.89
CA ASP A 843 -5.81 -5.04 53.32
C ASP A 843 -5.20 -6.20 52.51
N PHE A 844 -4.08 -5.97 51.81
CA PHE A 844 -3.32 -7.01 51.12
C PHE A 844 -2.71 -8.00 52.11
N THR A 845 -2.13 -7.50 53.20
CA THR A 845 -1.54 -8.33 54.26
C THR A 845 -2.54 -9.20 55.02
N GLN A 846 -3.83 -8.86 54.99
CA GLN A 846 -4.89 -9.61 55.67
C GLN A 846 -5.60 -10.64 54.76
N ASN A 847 -5.51 -10.52 53.43
CA ASN A 847 -6.30 -11.32 52.47
C ASN A 847 -5.43 -12.12 51.47
N PHE A 848 -4.23 -12.53 51.85
CA PHE A 848 -3.28 -13.23 50.97
C PHE A 848 -3.74 -14.61 50.47
N ASP A 849 -4.79 -15.19 51.06
CA ASP A 849 -5.41 -16.43 50.56
C ASP A 849 -6.04 -16.24 49.16
N ASN A 850 -6.39 -15.00 48.79
CA ASN A 850 -6.95 -14.69 47.48
C ASN A 850 -5.85 -14.44 46.44
N ILE A 851 -5.92 -15.17 45.32
CA ILE A 851 -4.94 -15.09 44.22
C ILE A 851 -4.78 -13.66 43.66
N ARG A 852 -5.86 -12.87 43.58
CA ARG A 852 -5.80 -11.50 43.03
C ARG A 852 -4.94 -10.56 43.86
N TYR A 853 -4.94 -10.75 45.18
CA TYR A 853 -4.18 -9.94 46.12
C TYR A 853 -2.70 -10.33 46.11
N ARG A 854 -2.39 -11.62 45.92
CA ARG A 854 -1.02 -12.11 45.67
C ARG A 854 -0.44 -11.54 44.38
N ASP A 855 -1.20 -11.58 43.29
CA ASP A 855 -0.78 -11.02 41.99
C ASP A 855 -0.50 -9.50 42.08
N CYS A 856 -1.37 -8.74 42.77
CA CYS A 856 -1.15 -7.32 43.02
C CYS A 856 0.11 -7.05 43.86
N ALA A 857 0.40 -7.89 44.84
CA ALA A 857 1.63 -7.79 45.65
C ALA A 857 2.89 -8.05 44.82
N VAL A 858 2.87 -9.03 43.91
CA VAL A 858 3.98 -9.31 42.98
C VAL A 858 4.19 -8.14 42.00
N ILE A 859 3.11 -7.59 41.44
CA ILE A 859 3.15 -6.41 40.57
C ILE A 859 3.79 -5.21 41.30
N PHE A 860 3.42 -4.99 42.55
CA PHE A 860 4.01 -3.96 43.39
C PHE A 860 5.52 -4.14 43.55
N LEU A 861 5.98 -5.34 43.95
CA LEU A 861 7.40 -5.64 44.17
C LEU A 861 8.25 -5.40 42.91
N ASN A 862 7.76 -5.84 41.75
CA ASN A 862 8.40 -5.61 40.45
C ASN A 862 8.55 -4.12 40.10
N TYR A 863 7.53 -3.31 40.41
CA TYR A 863 7.56 -1.87 40.10
C TYR A 863 8.42 -1.06 41.06
N VAL A 864 8.42 -1.41 42.34
CA VAL A 864 9.29 -0.78 43.34
C VAL A 864 10.77 -0.91 42.95
N ASP A 865 11.19 -2.07 42.43
CA ASP A 865 12.55 -2.29 41.92
C ASP A 865 12.91 -1.36 40.75
N LYS A 866 11.98 -1.12 39.82
CA LYS A 866 12.20 -0.25 38.66
C LYS A 866 12.28 1.24 39.02
N VAL A 867 11.59 1.66 40.09
CA VAL A 867 11.43 3.08 40.48
C VAL A 867 12.50 3.53 41.49
N LYS A 868 13.14 2.60 42.22
CA LYS A 868 14.12 2.86 43.31
C LYS A 868 15.29 3.80 42.94
N THR A 869 15.67 3.89 41.67
CA THR A 869 16.77 4.75 41.18
C THR A 869 16.35 6.20 40.90
N LYS A 870 15.04 6.50 40.83
CA LYS A 870 14.50 7.79 40.31
C LYS A 870 13.77 8.66 41.35
N VAL A 871 13.74 8.25 42.62
CA VAL A 871 12.90 8.89 43.68
C VAL A 871 13.75 9.42 44.85
N ALA A 872 13.26 10.41 45.58
CA ALA A 872 13.91 11.02 46.74
C ALA A 872 14.16 10.04 47.91
N VAL A 873 15.17 10.33 48.74
CA VAL A 873 15.67 9.42 49.81
C VAL A 873 14.59 9.03 50.84
N ALA A 874 13.72 9.96 51.24
CA ALA A 874 12.65 9.70 52.20
C ALA A 874 11.56 8.74 51.65
N GLU A 875 11.27 8.83 50.36
CA GLU A 875 10.32 7.93 49.67
C GLU A 875 10.94 6.54 49.47
N LYS A 876 12.24 6.45 49.19
CA LYS A 876 12.97 5.16 49.15
C LYS A 876 12.85 4.39 50.46
N HIS A 877 12.89 5.07 51.61
CA HIS A 877 12.69 4.44 52.91
C HIS A 877 11.30 3.81 53.02
N LEU A 878 10.25 4.55 52.66
CA LEU A 878 8.87 4.07 52.74
C LEU A 878 8.59 2.93 51.73
N HIS A 879 9.16 2.99 50.52
CA HIS A 879 9.16 1.88 49.58
C HIS A 879 9.83 0.61 50.13
N ASN A 880 10.96 0.76 50.82
CA ASN A 880 11.66 -0.37 51.44
C ASN A 880 10.85 -0.97 52.60
N VAL A 881 10.20 -0.15 53.42
CA VAL A 881 9.31 -0.62 54.51
C VAL A 881 8.13 -1.43 53.95
N TYR A 882 7.47 -0.94 52.90
CA TYR A 882 6.37 -1.65 52.25
C TYR A 882 6.81 -2.94 51.56
N ARG A 883 7.99 -2.90 50.92
CA ARG A 883 8.62 -4.10 50.34
C ARG A 883 8.91 -5.14 51.41
N GLU A 884 9.46 -4.73 52.54
CA GLU A 884 9.76 -5.61 53.67
C GLU A 884 8.48 -6.24 54.25
N GLN A 885 7.43 -5.45 54.44
CA GLN A 885 6.12 -5.94 54.92
C GLN A 885 5.53 -6.99 53.98
N ILE A 886 5.53 -6.73 52.67
CA ILE A 886 5.00 -7.68 51.67
C ILE A 886 5.86 -8.95 51.62
N CYS A 887 7.19 -8.83 51.56
CA CYS A 887 8.08 -9.99 51.54
C CYS A 887 7.97 -10.84 52.82
N ARG A 888 7.84 -10.21 53.99
CA ARG A 888 7.63 -10.90 55.28
C ARG A 888 6.30 -11.65 55.33
N CYS A 889 5.25 -11.12 54.73
CA CYS A 889 3.95 -11.81 54.64
C CYS A 889 3.93 -12.93 53.59
N LEU A 890 4.72 -12.82 52.52
CA LEU A 890 4.86 -13.88 51.50
C LEU A 890 5.71 -15.05 51.99
N LEU A 891 6.66 -14.82 52.91
CA LEU A 891 7.62 -15.82 53.36
C LEU A 891 6.97 -17.11 53.94
N PRO A 892 5.97 -17.06 54.86
CA PRO A 892 5.32 -18.26 55.37
C PRO A 892 4.57 -19.05 54.30
N PHE A 893 3.99 -18.36 53.32
CA PHE A 893 3.28 -18.98 52.20
C PHE A 893 4.25 -19.74 51.28
N LEU A 894 5.38 -19.10 50.94
CA LEU A 894 6.44 -19.69 50.10
C LEU A 894 7.14 -20.89 50.77
N LEU A 895 7.22 -20.90 52.11
CA LEU A 895 7.85 -21.98 52.88
C LEU A 895 6.89 -23.16 53.14
N ASN A 896 5.57 -22.92 53.29
CA ASN A 896 4.58 -23.95 53.60
C ASN A 896 4.00 -24.66 52.37
N ASP A 897 3.93 -24.02 51.21
CA ASP A 897 3.40 -24.65 49.99
C ASP A 897 4.39 -25.67 49.42
N SER A 898 4.25 -26.91 49.91
CA SER A 898 4.96 -28.08 49.41
C SER A 898 4.52 -28.49 47.98
N SER A 899 3.42 -27.93 47.46
CA SER A 899 2.93 -28.08 46.09
C SER A 899 3.40 -26.94 45.19
N CYS A 900 4.33 -27.27 44.31
CA CYS A 900 4.85 -26.39 43.28
C CYS A 900 3.74 -26.00 42.30
N ALA A 901 3.27 -24.75 42.35
CA ALA A 901 2.38 -24.16 41.35
C ALA A 901 3.14 -23.05 40.61
N GLU A 902 2.97 -22.94 39.29
CA GLU A 902 3.59 -21.91 38.46
C GLU A 902 3.38 -20.47 38.98
N ASP A 903 2.31 -20.25 39.76
CA ASP A 903 1.88 -18.95 40.29
C ASP A 903 2.75 -18.40 41.44
N SER A 904 3.50 -19.23 42.18
CA SER A 904 4.32 -18.78 43.33
C SER A 904 5.77 -18.44 42.97
N LEU A 905 6.18 -18.73 41.74
CA LEU A 905 7.57 -18.72 41.30
C LEU A 905 8.14 -17.29 41.17
N GLU A 906 7.34 -16.34 40.66
CA GLU A 906 7.72 -14.93 40.55
C GLU A 906 7.79 -14.26 41.93
N ALA A 907 6.86 -14.61 42.84
CA ALA A 907 6.86 -14.16 44.22
C ALA A 907 8.09 -14.66 44.99
N TYR A 908 8.49 -15.93 44.77
CA TYR A 908 9.70 -16.52 45.33
C TYR A 908 10.96 -15.79 44.85
N ALA A 909 11.09 -15.58 43.53
CA ALA A 909 12.26 -14.92 42.94
C ALA A 909 12.49 -13.49 43.47
N LEU A 910 11.41 -12.70 43.60
CA LEU A 910 11.47 -11.32 44.10
C LEU A 910 11.76 -11.25 45.60
N THR A 911 11.22 -12.20 46.36
CA THR A 911 11.46 -12.33 47.81
C THR A 911 12.91 -12.75 48.08
N LEU A 912 13.42 -13.73 47.33
CA LEU A 912 14.83 -14.14 47.36
C LEU A 912 15.76 -12.97 46.99
N LYS A 913 15.45 -12.22 45.93
CA LYS A 913 16.19 -11.02 45.53
C LYS A 913 16.22 -9.95 46.63
N PHE A 914 15.14 -9.75 47.37
CA PHE A 914 15.12 -8.77 48.46
C PHE A 914 16.05 -9.19 49.61
N TYR A 915 15.96 -10.43 50.07
CA TYR A 915 16.77 -10.91 51.19
C TYR A 915 18.25 -11.10 50.82
N LEU A 916 18.57 -11.44 49.56
CA LEU A 916 19.94 -11.49 49.05
C LEU A 916 20.61 -10.11 49.05
N ASN A 917 19.89 -9.04 48.71
CA ASN A 917 20.42 -7.68 48.72
C ASN A 917 20.56 -7.07 50.13
N ASN A 918 19.91 -7.66 51.14
CA ASN A 918 19.89 -7.18 52.52
C ASN A 918 20.74 -8.04 53.49
N ASP A 919 21.50 -9.03 52.99
CA ASP A 919 22.38 -9.92 53.77
C ASP A 919 21.71 -10.59 54.99
N SER A 920 20.42 -10.93 54.88
CA SER A 920 19.66 -11.56 55.98
C SER A 920 19.93 -13.06 56.08
N LYS A 921 21.00 -13.45 56.78
CA LYS A 921 21.51 -14.83 56.86
C LYS A 921 20.45 -15.88 57.25
N GLU A 922 19.64 -15.61 58.27
CA GLU A 922 18.64 -16.56 58.79
C GLU A 922 17.58 -16.94 57.75
N VAL A 923 17.08 -15.97 56.98
CA VAL A 923 16.04 -16.19 55.96
C VAL A 923 16.64 -16.82 54.69
N LEU A 924 17.91 -16.50 54.39
CA LEU A 924 18.62 -17.07 53.24
C LEU A 924 18.94 -18.57 53.44
N GLU A 925 19.21 -19.01 54.67
CA GLU A 925 19.40 -20.42 55.00
C GLU A 925 18.16 -21.28 54.72
N GLU A 926 16.96 -20.70 54.85
CA GLU A 926 15.69 -21.38 54.54
C GLU A 926 15.29 -21.28 53.06
N LEU A 927 15.56 -20.14 52.39
CA LEU A 927 15.14 -19.92 51.01
C LEU A 927 16.07 -20.53 49.96
N VAL A 928 17.40 -20.52 50.16
CA VAL A 928 18.37 -21.00 49.16
C VAL A 928 18.22 -22.50 48.83
N PRO A 929 17.93 -23.41 49.79
CA PRO A 929 17.70 -24.82 49.48
C PRO A 929 16.48 -25.08 48.58
N LEU A 930 15.50 -24.17 48.57
CA LEU A 930 14.31 -24.29 47.71
C LEU A 930 14.64 -24.03 46.23
N VAL A 931 15.77 -23.40 45.91
CA VAL A 931 16.19 -23.12 44.53
C VAL A 931 16.31 -24.43 43.74
N GLU A 932 16.95 -25.46 44.30
CA GLU A 932 17.09 -26.77 43.63
C GLU A 932 15.72 -27.43 43.38
N LYS A 933 14.79 -27.31 44.34
CA LYS A 933 13.43 -27.86 44.22
C LYS A 933 12.62 -27.15 43.13
N TYR A 934 12.72 -25.83 43.02
CA TYR A 934 12.07 -25.07 41.94
C TYR A 934 12.73 -25.35 40.59
N LEU A 935 14.05 -25.50 40.53
CA LEU A 935 14.79 -25.88 39.31
C LEU A 935 14.40 -27.28 38.80
N ASP A 936 14.18 -28.24 39.70
CA ASP A 936 13.76 -29.61 39.35
C ASP A 936 12.33 -29.68 38.80
N VAL A 937 11.41 -28.86 39.31
CA VAL A 937 10.03 -28.79 38.80
C VAL A 937 10.00 -28.14 37.43
N LEU A 938 10.79 -27.08 37.26
CA LEU A 938 10.97 -26.35 36.02
C LEU A 938 11.61 -27.22 34.91
N GLN A 939 12.65 -27.99 35.22
CA GLN A 939 13.25 -28.97 34.29
C GLN A 939 12.28 -30.06 33.82
N LYS A 940 11.30 -30.44 34.65
CA LYS A 940 10.27 -31.43 34.29
C LYS A 940 9.13 -30.85 33.45
N ALA A 941 8.99 -29.53 33.39
CA ALA A 941 7.86 -28.83 32.77
C ALA A 941 8.17 -28.23 31.37
N ILE A 942 9.28 -28.62 30.72
CA ILE A 942 9.75 -28.09 29.42
C ILE A 942 8.88 -28.60 28.23
N ILE A 943 7.56 -28.40 28.30
CA ILE A 943 6.62 -28.74 27.22
C ILE A 943 5.73 -27.53 26.86
N GLU A 944 5.53 -26.53 27.74
CA GLU A 944 4.64 -25.39 27.50
C GLU A 944 5.36 -24.02 27.41
N GLU A 945 4.89 -23.15 26.50
CA GLU A 945 5.48 -21.80 26.25
C GLU A 945 5.40 -20.91 27.50
N GLN A 946 4.31 -20.97 28.26
CA GLN A 946 4.08 -20.10 29.43
C GLN A 946 5.10 -20.35 30.56
N THR A 947 5.50 -21.61 30.75
CA THR A 947 6.46 -22.03 31.78
C THR A 947 7.87 -21.49 31.48
N ILE A 948 8.31 -21.52 30.22
CA ILE A 948 9.59 -20.95 29.77
C ILE A 948 9.64 -19.44 29.97
N ARG A 949 8.51 -18.73 29.81
CA ARG A 949 8.44 -17.28 30.07
C ARG A 949 8.70 -16.97 31.54
N ASN A 950 8.14 -17.77 32.44
CA ASN A 950 8.28 -17.61 33.88
C ASN A 950 9.72 -17.92 34.33
N GLU A 951 10.35 -18.96 33.76
CA GLU A 951 11.78 -19.23 33.95
C GLU A 951 12.65 -18.05 33.52
N VAL A 952 12.47 -17.54 32.31
CA VAL A 952 13.30 -16.44 31.77
C VAL A 952 13.16 -15.17 32.61
N LYS A 953 11.96 -14.87 33.13
CA LYS A 953 11.74 -13.76 34.08
C LYS A 953 12.45 -13.99 35.41
N MET A 954 12.35 -15.19 35.98
CA MET A 954 13.06 -15.55 37.22
C MET A 954 14.57 -15.38 37.06
N TRP A 955 15.14 -15.95 36.00
CA TRP A 955 16.57 -15.84 35.70
C TRP A 955 17.02 -14.39 35.43
N ASN A 956 16.14 -13.55 34.87
CA ASN A 956 16.44 -12.13 34.68
C ASN A 956 16.49 -11.40 36.03
N ALA A 957 15.54 -11.68 36.93
CA ALA A 957 15.55 -11.13 38.27
C ALA A 957 16.80 -11.53 39.07
N ILE A 958 17.23 -12.79 38.96
CA ILE A 958 18.42 -13.33 39.65
C ILE A 958 19.72 -12.80 39.05
N SER A 959 19.85 -12.77 37.71
CA SER A 959 21.06 -12.29 37.02
C SER A 959 21.32 -10.79 37.20
N SER A 960 20.28 -10.02 37.55
CA SER A 960 20.38 -8.61 37.91
C SER A 960 20.93 -8.35 39.33
N CYS A 961 21.19 -9.39 40.12
CA CYS A 961 21.74 -9.28 41.46
C CYS A 961 23.28 -9.28 41.46
N ASP A 962 23.89 -8.50 42.35
CA ASP A 962 25.35 -8.50 42.58
C ASP A 962 25.73 -9.68 43.50
N LEU A 963 25.83 -10.86 42.90
CA LEU A 963 26.13 -12.11 43.61
C LEU A 963 27.63 -12.25 43.90
N ASN A 964 27.97 -12.91 45.01
CA ASN A 964 29.37 -13.20 45.34
C ASN A 964 29.98 -14.26 44.39
N SER A 965 31.31 -14.36 44.36
CA SER A 965 32.03 -15.20 43.39
C SER A 965 31.75 -16.70 43.50
N ALA A 966 31.32 -17.20 44.65
CA ALA A 966 31.00 -18.62 44.87
C ALA A 966 29.58 -18.94 44.36
N GLN A 967 28.61 -18.10 44.67
CA GLN A 967 27.24 -18.21 44.17
C GLN A 967 27.22 -18.08 42.65
N THR A 968 27.91 -17.08 42.08
CA THR A 968 27.95 -16.82 40.64
C THR A 968 28.39 -18.04 39.82
N LYS A 969 29.26 -18.92 40.35
CA LYS A 969 29.70 -20.16 39.66
C LYS A 969 28.62 -21.24 39.57
N ILE A 970 27.85 -21.44 40.65
CA ILE A 970 26.75 -22.42 40.66
C ILE A 970 25.66 -21.93 39.69
N TRP A 971 25.34 -20.64 39.75
CA TRP A 971 24.36 -20.01 38.87
C TRP A 971 24.78 -20.01 37.40
N GLN A 972 26.08 -19.84 37.10
CA GLN A 972 26.62 -19.91 35.73
C GLN A 972 26.36 -21.28 35.08
N ALA A 973 26.69 -22.37 35.77
CA ALA A 973 26.52 -23.72 35.20
C ALA A 973 25.05 -24.05 34.89
N SER A 974 24.13 -23.64 35.77
CA SER A 974 22.69 -23.88 35.60
C SER A 974 22.09 -22.99 34.49
N LEU A 975 22.49 -21.71 34.41
CA LEU A 975 22.03 -20.79 33.36
C LEU A 975 22.58 -21.18 31.98
N GLU A 976 23.82 -21.66 31.92
CA GLU A 976 24.41 -22.22 30.70
C GLU A 976 23.62 -23.42 30.19
N SER A 977 23.33 -24.39 31.06
CA SER A 977 22.54 -25.57 30.71
C SER A 977 21.14 -25.19 30.21
N LEU A 978 20.47 -24.26 30.90
CA LEU A 978 19.14 -23.79 30.52
C LEU A 978 19.12 -23.09 29.17
N LEU A 979 20.02 -22.11 28.95
CA LEU A 979 20.08 -21.40 27.67
C LEU A 979 20.43 -22.34 26.52
N TYR A 980 21.32 -23.32 26.77
CA TYR A 980 21.66 -24.34 25.80
C TYR A 980 20.45 -25.20 25.44
N GLN A 981 19.65 -25.62 26.42
CA GLN A 981 18.39 -26.32 26.19
C GLN A 981 17.40 -25.41 25.44
N ILE A 982 16.96 -24.28 25.99
CA ILE A 982 15.96 -23.39 25.37
C ILE A 982 16.32 -23.05 23.91
N ILE A 983 17.58 -22.70 23.65
CA ILE A 983 18.01 -22.23 22.33
C ILE A 983 18.31 -23.38 21.37
N LEU A 984 18.53 -24.62 21.80
CA LEU A 984 18.77 -25.75 20.88
C LEU A 984 17.55 -26.65 20.69
N THR A 985 16.74 -26.92 21.72
CA THR A 985 15.65 -27.90 21.63
C THR A 985 14.43 -27.39 20.86
N ASN A 986 14.16 -26.07 20.82
CA ASN A 986 12.96 -25.54 20.19
C ASN A 986 13.26 -24.64 18.99
N ALA A 987 12.53 -24.90 17.89
CA ALA A 987 12.70 -24.23 16.61
C ALA A 987 11.52 -23.33 16.23
N ASN A 988 10.55 -23.07 17.12
CA ASN A 988 9.34 -22.28 16.79
C ASN A 988 8.87 -21.40 17.97
N TYR A 989 9.66 -20.42 18.40
CA TYR A 989 9.22 -19.43 19.41
C TYR A 989 8.58 -18.19 18.77
N CYS A 990 7.61 -17.58 19.45
CA CYS A 990 7.05 -16.29 19.03
C CYS A 990 8.00 -15.11 19.32
N ASP A 991 7.81 -13.97 18.64
CA ASP A 991 8.66 -12.77 18.79
C ASP A 991 8.73 -12.25 20.24
N LYS A 992 7.62 -12.31 20.98
CA LYS A 992 7.57 -11.94 22.40
C LYS A 992 8.45 -12.83 23.27
N MET A 993 8.64 -14.10 22.93
CA MET A 993 9.52 -14.99 23.69
C MET A 993 10.99 -14.69 23.43
N PHE A 994 11.33 -14.40 22.18
CA PHE A 994 12.67 -13.91 21.85
C PHE A 994 13.00 -12.59 22.54
N GLU A 995 12.03 -11.67 22.70
CA GLU A 995 12.22 -10.45 23.49
C GLU A 995 12.64 -10.75 24.94
N HIS A 996 11.98 -11.71 25.59
CA HIS A 996 12.31 -12.09 26.97
C HIS A 996 13.70 -12.75 27.05
N ILE A 997 14.01 -13.66 26.12
CA ILE A 997 15.32 -14.33 26.05
C ILE A 997 16.44 -13.32 25.80
N VAL A 998 16.26 -12.39 24.85
CA VAL A 998 17.24 -11.34 24.55
C VAL A 998 17.44 -10.41 25.75
N THR A 999 16.36 -10.08 26.48
CA THR A 999 16.45 -9.26 27.70
C THR A 999 17.28 -9.95 28.79
N LEU A 1000 17.07 -11.25 29.00
CA LEU A 1000 17.90 -12.06 29.90
C LEU A 1000 19.35 -12.13 29.42
N GLN A 1001 19.60 -12.25 28.11
CA GLN A 1001 20.95 -12.26 27.58
C GLN A 1001 21.69 -10.94 27.83
N ILE A 1002 21.01 -9.83 27.61
CA ILE A 1002 21.56 -8.50 27.86
C ILE A 1002 21.89 -8.31 29.34
N SER A 1003 21.07 -8.82 30.29
CA SER A 1003 21.30 -8.63 31.72
C SER A 1003 22.62 -9.27 32.20
N PHE A 1004 22.91 -10.51 31.82
CA PHE A 1004 24.18 -11.14 32.19
C PHE A 1004 25.38 -10.63 31.37
N ILE A 1005 25.17 -10.16 30.13
CA ILE A 1005 26.21 -9.48 29.35
C ILE A 1005 26.65 -8.19 30.05
N GLN A 1006 25.72 -7.46 30.68
CA GLN A 1006 26.01 -6.22 31.42
C GLN A 1006 26.68 -6.46 32.78
N ASN A 1007 26.45 -7.60 33.42
CA ASN A 1007 27.00 -7.92 34.74
C ASN A 1007 28.52 -8.19 34.69
N SER A 1008 29.34 -7.31 35.26
CA SER A 1008 30.81 -7.41 35.22
C SER A 1008 31.39 -8.63 35.93
N HIS A 1009 30.70 -9.19 36.93
CA HIS A 1009 31.15 -10.35 37.70
C HIS A 1009 30.80 -11.68 37.02
N PHE A 1010 29.91 -11.66 36.04
CA PHE A 1010 29.57 -12.83 35.25
C PHE A 1010 30.67 -13.08 34.20
N ILE A 1011 31.26 -14.28 34.17
CA ILE A 1011 32.27 -14.67 33.18
C ILE A 1011 31.52 -15.30 32.00
N LEU A 1012 31.67 -14.72 30.81
CA LEU A 1012 31.09 -15.28 29.59
C LEU A 1012 32.00 -16.42 29.09
N SER A 1013 31.52 -17.66 29.22
CA SER A 1013 32.20 -18.82 28.64
C SER A 1013 32.13 -18.77 27.10
N PRO A 1014 33.08 -19.43 26.39
CA PRO A 1014 33.02 -19.62 24.94
C PRO A 1014 31.66 -20.14 24.45
N SER A 1015 31.11 -21.14 25.14
CA SER A 1015 29.82 -21.76 24.82
C SER A 1015 28.66 -20.77 24.91
N LEU A 1016 28.65 -19.89 25.92
CA LEU A 1016 27.62 -18.85 26.04
C LEU A 1016 27.68 -17.83 24.92
N ILE A 1017 28.88 -17.42 24.50
CA ILE A 1017 29.04 -16.46 23.41
C ILE A 1017 28.47 -17.05 22.12
N GLU A 1018 28.73 -18.34 21.86
CA GLU A 1018 28.15 -19.06 20.72
C GLU A 1018 26.62 -19.12 20.82
N VAL A 1019 26.07 -19.44 21.99
CA VAL A 1019 24.62 -19.47 22.22
C VAL A 1019 23.97 -18.10 21.98
N VAL A 1020 24.58 -17.00 22.43
CA VAL A 1020 24.09 -15.64 22.17
C VAL A 1020 24.13 -15.32 20.67
N LEU A 1021 25.18 -15.70 19.95
CA LEU A 1021 25.28 -15.50 18.50
C LEU A 1021 24.34 -16.42 17.70
N ILE A 1022 24.08 -17.63 18.17
CA ILE A 1022 23.07 -18.56 17.62
C ILE A 1022 21.66 -17.99 17.82
N THR A 1023 21.39 -17.35 18.96
CA THR A 1023 20.10 -16.68 19.24
C THR A 1023 19.75 -15.69 18.14
N ILE A 1024 20.70 -14.84 17.74
CA ILE A 1024 20.53 -13.89 16.62
C ILE A 1024 20.22 -14.61 15.31
N SER A 1025 20.79 -15.79 15.10
CA SER A 1025 20.57 -16.59 13.90
C SER A 1025 19.16 -17.17 13.89
N LYS A 1026 18.68 -17.70 15.02
CA LYS A 1026 17.33 -18.24 15.16
C LYS A 1026 16.27 -17.16 15.01
N ILE A 1027 16.42 -16.02 15.70
CA ILE A 1027 15.53 -14.85 15.56
C ILE A 1027 15.33 -14.45 14.09
N ASN A 1028 16.42 -14.52 13.31
CA ASN A 1028 16.43 -14.11 11.92
C ASN A 1028 16.13 -15.27 10.93
N ALA A 1029 16.15 -16.55 11.35
CA ALA A 1029 15.88 -17.70 10.49
C ALA A 1029 14.40 -18.09 10.43
N HIS A 1030 13.62 -17.80 11.48
CA HIS A 1030 12.18 -17.97 11.46
C HIS A 1030 11.56 -16.98 10.46
N GLY A 1031 10.46 -17.36 9.80
CA GLY A 1031 9.68 -16.46 8.93
C GLY A 1031 8.98 -15.31 9.68
N THR A 1032 9.55 -14.85 10.81
CA THR A 1032 9.15 -13.70 11.61
C THR A 1032 9.45 -12.45 10.79
N ASN A 1033 8.50 -12.10 9.94
CA ASN A 1033 8.54 -10.91 9.10
C ASN A 1033 8.48 -9.59 9.89
N SER A 1034 8.55 -9.59 11.23
CA SER A 1034 8.45 -8.39 12.07
C SER A 1034 9.72 -7.52 12.08
N ILE A 1035 9.54 -6.21 12.20
CA ILE A 1035 10.61 -5.21 12.39
C ILE A 1035 11.18 -5.31 13.82
N GLU A 1036 10.42 -5.86 14.75
CA GLU A 1036 10.79 -6.07 16.16
C GLU A 1036 11.97 -7.06 16.29
N ALA A 1037 11.97 -8.17 15.55
CA ALA A 1037 13.05 -9.15 15.54
C ALA A 1037 14.41 -8.54 15.14
N LEU A 1038 14.42 -7.62 14.16
CA LEU A 1038 15.62 -6.88 13.75
C LEU A 1038 16.11 -5.93 14.86
N ASN A 1039 15.19 -5.23 15.52
CA ASN A 1039 15.51 -4.34 16.64
C ASN A 1039 16.14 -5.10 17.82
N LEU A 1040 15.63 -6.29 18.15
CA LEU A 1040 16.18 -7.15 19.20
C LEU A 1040 17.59 -7.62 18.84
N SER A 1041 17.80 -8.07 17.59
CA SER A 1041 19.11 -8.49 17.10
C SER A 1041 20.16 -7.38 17.19
N ILE A 1042 19.79 -6.15 16.77
CA ILE A 1042 20.67 -4.97 16.85
C ILE A 1042 21.03 -4.65 18.30
N SER A 1043 20.05 -4.68 19.21
CA SER A 1043 20.25 -4.36 20.63
C SER A 1043 21.19 -5.34 21.32
N LEU A 1044 21.07 -6.63 21.01
CA LEU A 1044 21.95 -7.67 21.55
C LEU A 1044 23.39 -7.54 21.04
N LEU A 1045 23.57 -7.28 19.74
CA LEU A 1045 24.89 -7.01 19.15
C LEU A 1045 25.54 -5.75 19.74
N GLU A 1046 24.75 -4.69 19.99
CA GLU A 1046 25.23 -3.45 20.60
C GLU A 1046 25.67 -3.69 22.05
N ALA A 1047 24.90 -4.47 22.82
CA ALA A 1047 25.23 -4.81 24.21
C ALA A 1047 26.54 -5.60 24.32
N LEU A 1048 26.72 -6.63 23.48
CA LEU A 1048 27.93 -7.45 23.46
C LEU A 1048 29.18 -6.61 23.24
N ILE A 1049 29.20 -5.76 22.21
CA ILE A 1049 30.39 -4.98 21.87
C ILE A 1049 30.66 -3.85 22.87
N LYS A 1050 29.60 -3.25 23.43
CA LYS A 1050 29.71 -2.14 24.38
C LYS A 1050 30.22 -2.60 25.75
N HIS A 1051 29.72 -3.73 26.25
CA HIS A 1051 30.03 -4.19 27.62
C HIS A 1051 31.14 -5.25 27.67
N ARG A 1052 31.40 -5.99 26.59
CA ARG A 1052 32.31 -7.16 26.58
C ARG A 1052 33.34 -7.09 25.45
N LYS A 1053 33.83 -5.89 25.16
CA LYS A 1053 34.81 -5.59 24.09
C LYS A 1053 35.95 -6.62 24.01
N THR A 1054 36.62 -6.90 25.13
CA THR A 1054 37.81 -7.76 25.19
C THR A 1054 37.54 -9.19 24.77
N VAL A 1055 36.33 -9.68 25.02
CA VAL A 1055 35.89 -11.02 24.63
C VAL A 1055 35.48 -11.01 23.16
N ILE A 1056 34.71 -10.00 22.73
CA ILE A 1056 34.24 -9.89 21.34
C ILE A 1056 35.38 -9.69 20.34
N THR A 1057 36.51 -9.11 20.74
CA THR A 1057 37.67 -9.00 19.85
C THR A 1057 38.19 -10.37 19.39
N ASP A 1058 38.06 -11.42 20.21
CA ASP A 1058 38.48 -12.78 19.86
C ASP A 1058 37.41 -13.52 19.03
N TYR A 1059 36.14 -13.11 19.15
CA TYR A 1059 34.99 -13.65 18.40
C TYR A 1059 34.50 -12.69 17.31
N LEU A 1060 35.39 -11.83 16.81
CA LEU A 1060 35.03 -10.77 15.87
C LEU A 1060 34.51 -11.33 14.52
N PRO A 1061 35.07 -12.40 13.92
CA PRO A 1061 34.54 -12.94 12.68
C PRO A 1061 33.10 -13.51 12.81
N PRO A 1062 32.79 -14.37 13.81
CA PRO A 1062 31.40 -14.80 14.08
C PRO A 1062 30.45 -13.63 14.36
N TYR A 1063 30.90 -12.62 15.11
CA TYR A 1063 30.12 -11.41 15.38
C TYR A 1063 29.76 -10.66 14.09
N LEU A 1064 30.75 -10.41 13.23
CA LEU A 1064 30.53 -9.71 11.96
C LEU A 1064 29.67 -10.51 10.97
N GLN A 1065 29.72 -11.85 11.04
CA GLN A 1065 28.79 -12.69 10.29
C GLN A 1065 27.33 -12.43 10.69
N ARG A 1066 27.05 -12.26 12.00
CA ARG A 1066 25.71 -11.91 12.49
C ARG A 1066 25.32 -10.49 12.14
N TYR A 1067 26.25 -9.54 12.23
CA TYR A 1067 26.06 -8.17 11.74
C TYR A 1067 25.65 -8.17 10.25
N ARG A 1068 26.30 -8.98 9.41
CA ARG A 1068 25.97 -9.14 7.99
C ARG A 1068 24.59 -9.76 7.77
N THR A 1069 24.19 -10.75 8.56
CA THR A 1069 22.84 -11.33 8.48
C THR A 1069 21.76 -10.26 8.72
N VAL A 1070 21.93 -9.43 9.76
CA VAL A 1070 21.00 -8.33 10.06
C VAL A 1070 20.97 -7.30 8.93
N LEU A 1071 22.12 -6.94 8.35
CA LEU A 1071 22.22 -6.04 7.21
C LEU A 1071 21.43 -6.56 6.00
N ILE A 1072 21.61 -7.83 5.62
CA ILE A 1072 20.93 -8.43 4.48
C ILE A 1072 19.41 -8.40 4.66
N GLN A 1073 18.93 -8.69 5.87
CA GLN A 1073 17.49 -8.68 6.17
C GLN A 1073 16.89 -7.29 6.24
N LEU A 1074 17.62 -6.32 6.82
CA LEU A 1074 17.21 -4.93 6.81
C LEU A 1074 17.06 -4.43 5.37
N CYS A 1075 18.03 -4.75 4.50
CA CYS A 1075 17.97 -4.37 3.09
C CYS A 1075 16.83 -5.10 2.35
N SER A 1076 16.65 -6.40 2.52
CA SER A 1076 15.60 -7.16 1.83
C SER A 1076 14.18 -6.66 2.20
N LYS A 1077 13.94 -6.33 3.47
CA LYS A 1077 12.67 -5.75 3.93
C LYS A 1077 12.46 -4.29 3.49
N SER A 1078 13.54 -3.58 3.13
CA SER A 1078 13.51 -2.17 2.74
C SER A 1078 13.45 -1.96 1.22
N ASN A 1079 13.13 -3.02 0.45
CA ASN A 1079 13.07 -2.97 -1.01
C ASN A 1079 11.86 -2.14 -1.48
N THR A 1080 12.09 -1.15 -2.36
CA THR A 1080 11.04 -0.30 -2.95
C THR A 1080 10.02 -1.11 -3.75
N ASN A 1081 10.39 -2.29 -4.26
CA ASN A 1081 9.49 -3.18 -4.98
C ASN A 1081 8.36 -3.75 -4.09
N LEU A 1082 8.50 -3.70 -2.76
CA LEU A 1082 7.50 -4.21 -1.82
C LEU A 1082 6.32 -3.24 -1.56
N LYS A 1083 6.34 -2.01 -2.11
CA LYS A 1083 5.26 -1.00 -2.00
C LYS A 1083 4.67 -0.87 -0.57
N LEU A 1084 5.52 -0.54 0.40
CA LEU A 1084 5.17 -0.48 1.82
C LEU A 1084 4.43 0.83 2.19
N ASN A 1085 3.63 0.79 3.27
CA ASN A 1085 2.94 1.96 3.82
C ASN A 1085 3.93 2.95 4.48
N GLN A 1086 3.54 4.22 4.59
CA GLN A 1086 4.40 5.27 5.18
C GLN A 1086 4.83 4.97 6.63
N GLU A 1087 3.94 4.42 7.46
CA GLU A 1087 4.25 4.03 8.85
C GLU A 1087 5.33 2.95 8.91
N SER A 1088 5.20 1.88 8.10
CA SER A 1088 6.18 0.80 8.03
C SER A 1088 7.53 1.26 7.48
N ILE A 1089 7.55 2.22 6.55
CA ILE A 1089 8.78 2.86 6.06
C ILE A 1089 9.46 3.63 7.19
N GLN A 1090 8.70 4.33 8.04
CA GLN A 1090 9.24 5.06 9.19
C GLN A 1090 9.81 4.13 10.27
N GLU A 1091 9.15 3.01 10.55
CA GLU A 1091 9.66 2.01 11.49
C GLU A 1091 10.97 1.36 10.99
N LEU A 1092 11.05 1.05 9.70
CA LEU A 1092 12.28 0.56 9.07
C LEU A 1092 13.39 1.61 9.09
N ALA A 1093 13.08 2.88 8.88
CA ALA A 1093 14.05 3.97 9.00
C ALA A 1093 14.58 4.09 10.44
N ASN A 1094 13.71 3.99 11.46
CA ASN A 1094 14.12 3.95 12.86
C ASN A 1094 15.04 2.74 13.17
N CYS A 1095 14.73 1.57 12.58
CA CYS A 1095 15.57 0.37 12.70
C CYS A 1095 16.94 0.58 12.03
N ALA A 1096 16.98 1.18 10.84
CA ALA A 1096 18.22 1.52 10.13
C ALA A 1096 19.06 2.54 10.91
N HIS A 1097 18.43 3.49 11.60
CA HIS A 1097 19.14 4.42 12.47
C HIS A 1097 19.75 3.73 13.70
N LYS A 1098 19.09 2.74 14.30
CA LYS A 1098 19.72 1.91 15.35
C LYS A 1098 20.89 1.09 14.81
N PHE A 1099 20.78 0.58 13.58
CA PHE A 1099 21.88 -0.12 12.91
C PHE A 1099 23.07 0.81 12.62
N GLU A 1100 22.82 2.06 12.24
CA GLU A 1100 23.84 3.12 12.12
C GLU A 1100 24.56 3.34 13.46
N ARG A 1101 23.82 3.42 14.57
CA ARG A 1101 24.39 3.51 15.92
C ARG A 1101 25.25 2.30 16.29
N LEU A 1102 24.79 1.09 16.01
CA LEU A 1102 25.58 -0.14 16.20
C LEU A 1102 26.90 -0.06 15.42
N THR A 1103 26.85 0.39 14.17
CA THR A 1103 28.03 0.55 13.32
C THR A 1103 29.00 1.58 13.90
N LYS A 1104 28.51 2.67 14.47
CA LYS A 1104 29.33 3.65 15.19
C LYS A 1104 30.01 3.03 16.43
N THR A 1105 29.34 2.12 17.12
CA THR A 1105 29.89 1.42 18.30
C THR A 1105 31.04 0.46 17.92
N LEU A 1106 31.10 -0.04 16.68
CA LEU A 1106 32.24 -0.84 16.19
C LEU A 1106 33.58 -0.09 16.27
N ARG A 1107 33.55 1.23 16.31
CA ARG A 1107 34.74 2.07 16.53
C ARG A 1107 35.46 1.76 17.84
N ILE A 1108 34.77 1.22 18.83
CA ILE A 1108 35.40 0.76 20.08
C ILE A 1108 36.49 -0.30 19.79
N CYS A 1109 36.41 -1.04 18.68
CA CYS A 1109 37.38 -2.05 18.24
C CYS A 1109 38.40 -1.52 17.20
N ASP A 1110 38.67 -0.21 17.17
CA ASP A 1110 39.46 0.54 16.16
C ASP A 1110 40.61 -0.24 15.48
N LYS A 1111 41.52 -0.86 16.23
CA LYS A 1111 42.70 -1.56 15.66
C LYS A 1111 42.34 -2.79 14.81
N SER A 1112 41.38 -3.60 15.27
CA SER A 1112 40.95 -4.81 14.54
C SER A 1112 40.04 -4.44 13.38
N MET A 1113 39.22 -3.40 13.54
CA MET A 1113 38.31 -2.92 12.52
C MET A 1113 39.00 -2.22 11.35
N MET A 1114 40.17 -1.59 11.54
CA MET A 1114 40.90 -0.89 10.46
C MET A 1114 41.11 -1.75 9.21
N ARG A 1115 41.47 -3.04 9.38
CA ARG A 1115 41.67 -3.98 8.26
C ARG A 1115 40.37 -4.61 7.76
N ILE A 1116 39.32 -4.62 8.59
CA ILE A 1116 38.06 -5.34 8.30
C ILE A 1116 36.99 -4.41 7.71
N SER A 1117 37.00 -3.13 8.07
CA SER A 1117 36.09 -2.09 7.56
C SER A 1117 35.95 -2.09 6.04
N PRO A 1118 37.02 -2.26 5.22
CA PRO A 1118 36.87 -2.40 3.77
C PRO A 1118 35.92 -3.52 3.33
N TYR A 1119 35.96 -4.68 4.00
CA TYR A 1119 35.08 -5.81 3.68
C TYR A 1119 33.63 -5.54 4.08
N VAL A 1120 33.41 -4.88 5.22
CA VAL A 1120 32.06 -4.50 5.67
C VAL A 1120 31.46 -3.44 4.75
N ILE A 1121 32.25 -2.46 4.28
CA ILE A 1121 31.83 -1.48 3.28
C ILE A 1121 31.43 -2.19 1.97
N ALA A 1122 32.23 -3.16 1.53
CA ALA A 1122 31.91 -3.95 0.34
C ALA A 1122 30.60 -4.74 0.51
N ASP A 1123 30.32 -5.27 1.70
CA ASP A 1123 29.06 -5.96 1.99
C ASP A 1123 27.85 -5.02 1.91
N VAL A 1124 27.94 -3.78 2.40
CA VAL A 1124 26.85 -2.78 2.29
C VAL A 1124 26.64 -2.35 0.83
N LEU A 1125 27.71 -2.10 0.08
CA LEU A 1125 27.63 -1.73 -1.34
C LEU A 1125 27.02 -2.85 -2.19
N ASN A 1126 27.39 -4.10 -1.91
CA ASN A 1126 26.79 -5.28 -2.55
C ASN A 1126 25.28 -5.37 -2.28
N GLN A 1127 24.79 -4.92 -1.11
CA GLN A 1127 23.34 -4.81 -0.89
C GLN A 1127 22.70 -3.68 -1.69
N PHE A 1128 23.37 -2.53 -1.85
CA PHE A 1128 22.87 -1.44 -2.69
C PHE A 1128 22.80 -1.83 -4.18
N GLU A 1129 23.65 -2.74 -4.62
CA GLU A 1129 23.60 -3.32 -5.97
C GLU A 1129 22.44 -4.32 -6.13
N LYS A 1130 22.13 -5.10 -5.10
CA LYS A 1130 21.08 -6.14 -5.13
C LYS A 1130 19.68 -5.62 -4.86
N VAL A 1131 19.53 -4.55 -4.09
CA VAL A 1131 18.22 -4.07 -3.61
C VAL A 1131 18.08 -2.57 -3.79
N THR A 1132 16.99 -2.15 -4.42
CA THR A 1132 16.60 -0.73 -4.50
C THR A 1132 15.94 -0.32 -3.19
N LEU A 1133 16.61 0.51 -2.40
CA LEU A 1133 16.15 0.91 -1.05
C LEU A 1133 15.40 2.24 -1.05
N TYR A 1134 14.47 2.41 -0.11
CA TYR A 1134 13.83 3.71 0.14
C TYR A 1134 14.87 4.77 0.54
N PRO A 1135 14.71 6.05 0.10
CA PRO A 1135 15.68 7.11 0.37
C PRO A 1135 16.00 7.30 1.86
N ASN A 1136 14.98 7.32 2.72
CA ASN A 1136 15.12 7.55 4.16
C ASN A 1136 15.98 6.47 4.86
N ILE A 1137 15.94 5.24 4.34
CA ILE A 1137 16.70 4.10 4.87
C ILE A 1137 18.12 4.10 4.29
N LYS A 1138 18.24 4.39 2.98
CA LYS A 1138 19.52 4.49 2.28
C LYS A 1138 20.44 5.54 2.90
N ILE A 1139 19.89 6.64 3.43
CA ILE A 1139 20.65 7.67 4.15
C ILE A 1139 21.37 7.07 5.38
N HIS A 1140 20.66 6.35 6.24
CA HIS A 1140 21.25 5.75 7.45
C HIS A 1140 22.33 4.69 7.12
N LEU A 1141 22.10 3.86 6.10
CA LEU A 1141 23.11 2.88 5.65
C LEU A 1141 24.31 3.56 4.97
N SER A 1142 24.11 4.68 4.28
CA SER A 1142 25.21 5.49 3.74
C SER A 1142 26.02 6.13 4.86
N ASN A 1143 25.38 6.58 5.94
CA ASN A 1143 26.07 7.06 7.14
C ASN A 1143 26.92 5.96 7.78
N SER A 1144 26.44 4.71 7.83
CA SER A 1144 27.26 3.56 8.26
C SER A 1144 28.54 3.41 7.42
N ILE A 1145 28.46 3.59 6.09
CA ILE A 1145 29.65 3.58 5.22
C ILE A 1145 30.60 4.73 5.57
N TYR A 1146 30.09 5.93 5.84
CA TYR A 1146 30.93 7.06 6.26
C TYR A 1146 31.66 6.81 7.59
N GLN A 1147 30.99 6.18 8.57
CA GLN A 1147 31.63 5.79 9.83
C GLN A 1147 32.75 4.77 9.59
N LEU A 1148 32.50 3.76 8.76
CA LEU A 1148 33.50 2.74 8.44
C LEU A 1148 34.66 3.29 7.61
N LEU A 1149 34.39 4.21 6.67
CA LEU A 1149 35.41 4.88 5.85
C LEU A 1149 36.38 5.70 6.69
N SER A 1150 35.91 6.31 7.77
CA SER A 1150 36.76 7.05 8.70
C SER A 1150 37.80 6.16 9.42
N MET A 1151 37.58 4.84 9.41
CA MET A 1151 38.46 3.84 10.02
C MET A 1151 39.39 3.15 9.01
N CYS A 1152 39.20 3.37 7.70
CA CYS A 1152 40.01 2.76 6.65
C CYS A 1152 41.32 3.55 6.45
N ASP A 1153 42.42 2.82 6.28
CA ASP A 1153 43.69 3.35 5.81
C ASP A 1153 43.74 3.45 4.28
N GLU A 1154 44.78 4.09 3.74
CA GLU A 1154 44.97 4.24 2.29
C GLU A 1154 45.01 2.89 1.57
N HIS A 1155 45.59 1.87 2.22
CA HIS A 1155 45.63 0.51 1.69
C HIS A 1155 44.22 -0.12 1.61
N GLY A 1156 43.38 0.04 2.64
CA GLY A 1156 42.00 -0.42 2.64
C GLY A 1156 41.13 0.25 1.57
N ILE A 1157 41.34 1.56 1.32
CA ILE A 1157 40.66 2.29 0.25
C ILE A 1157 41.13 1.82 -1.13
N ALA A 1158 42.44 1.59 -1.31
CA ALA A 1158 43.00 1.04 -2.55
C ALA A 1158 42.49 -0.38 -2.83
N PHE A 1159 42.33 -1.19 -1.77
CA PHE A 1159 41.74 -2.52 -1.84
C PHE A 1159 40.28 -2.47 -2.30
N LEU A 1160 39.45 -1.59 -1.72
CA LEU A 1160 38.05 -1.39 -2.15
C LEU A 1160 37.95 -1.09 -3.64
N LYS A 1161 38.78 -0.17 -4.14
CA LYS A 1161 38.80 0.20 -5.57
C LYS A 1161 39.17 -0.94 -6.51
N ARG A 1162 39.82 -2.01 -6.02
CA ARG A 1162 40.19 -3.20 -6.81
C ARG A 1162 39.17 -4.33 -6.74
N VAL A 1163 38.47 -4.49 -5.61
CA VAL A 1163 37.64 -5.67 -5.32
C VAL A 1163 36.15 -5.44 -5.61
N LEU A 1164 35.70 -4.19 -5.62
CA LEU A 1164 34.30 -3.86 -5.95
C LEU A 1164 33.98 -4.15 -7.42
N SER A 1165 32.72 -4.50 -7.70
CA SER A 1165 32.18 -4.58 -9.07
C SER A 1165 32.23 -3.21 -9.75
N THR A 1166 32.10 -3.13 -11.07
CA THR A 1166 32.02 -1.85 -11.79
C THR A 1166 30.89 -0.96 -11.25
N ALA A 1167 29.71 -1.52 -10.99
CA ALA A 1167 28.57 -0.80 -10.42
C ALA A 1167 28.86 -0.30 -8.99
N SER A 1168 29.35 -1.18 -8.11
CA SER A 1168 29.71 -0.82 -6.74
C SER A 1168 30.87 0.17 -6.67
N THR A 1169 31.79 0.16 -7.65
CA THR A 1169 32.91 1.11 -7.74
C THR A 1169 32.43 2.53 -8.06
N GLU A 1170 31.48 2.69 -8.98
CA GLU A 1170 30.89 4.01 -9.27
C GLU A 1170 30.08 4.54 -8.07
N MET A 1171 29.30 3.69 -7.41
CA MET A 1171 28.61 4.07 -6.16
C MET A 1171 29.61 4.47 -5.07
N PHE A 1172 30.70 3.73 -4.94
CA PHE A 1172 31.75 4.02 -3.97
C PHE A 1172 32.47 5.34 -4.28
N LYS A 1173 32.72 5.68 -5.54
CA LYS A 1173 33.28 7.00 -5.92
C LYS A 1173 32.40 8.14 -5.43
N ILE A 1174 31.10 8.08 -5.71
CA ILE A 1174 30.12 9.10 -5.29
C ILE A 1174 30.10 9.24 -3.76
N ILE A 1175 30.04 8.10 -3.04
CA ILE A 1175 30.04 8.09 -1.57
C ILE A 1175 31.37 8.61 -1.02
N SER A 1176 32.50 8.21 -1.59
CA SER A 1176 33.83 8.69 -1.17
C SER A 1176 34.01 10.19 -1.42
N ASP A 1177 33.51 10.72 -2.52
CA ASP A 1177 33.57 12.15 -2.84
C ASP A 1177 32.71 12.96 -1.88
N ASN A 1178 31.49 12.48 -1.58
CA ASN A 1178 30.62 13.06 -0.57
C ASN A 1178 31.25 13.02 0.83
N TYR A 1179 31.89 11.90 1.19
CA TYR A 1179 32.64 11.79 2.45
C TYR A 1179 33.76 12.82 2.52
N ASN A 1180 34.58 12.94 1.47
CA ASN A 1180 35.68 13.91 1.41
C ASN A 1180 35.18 15.35 1.51
N LYS A 1181 34.05 15.67 0.86
CA LYS A 1181 33.48 17.02 0.81
C LYS A 1181 32.79 17.44 2.10
N TYR A 1182 32.05 16.56 2.76
CA TYR A 1182 31.17 16.91 3.89
C TYR A 1182 31.58 16.34 5.25
N TYR A 1183 32.38 15.27 5.28
CA TYR A 1183 32.68 14.52 6.52
C TYR A 1183 34.17 14.47 6.88
N LYS A 1184 35.08 14.56 5.90
CA LYS A 1184 36.54 14.60 6.12
C LYS A 1184 37.06 16.02 6.32
N PHE A 1185 36.41 17.02 5.74
CA PHE A 1185 36.83 18.41 5.82
C PHE A 1185 36.31 19.10 7.09
N THR A 1186 36.99 18.90 8.22
CA THR A 1186 36.87 19.84 9.35
C THR A 1186 37.83 20.98 9.12
N GLY A 1187 37.38 22.00 8.40
CA GLY A 1187 38.11 23.26 8.29
C GLY A 1187 38.48 23.75 9.69
N LYS A 1188 39.75 24.11 9.88
CA LYS A 1188 40.12 25.02 10.98
C LYS A 1188 39.31 26.31 10.76
N VAL A 1189 38.47 26.65 11.73
CA VAL A 1189 38.13 28.05 12.02
C VAL A 1189 39.26 28.61 12.86
#